data_AF-A0A8J4FBZ4-F1
#
_entry.id   AF-A0A8J4FBZ4-F1
#
_cell.length_a   1.000
_cell.length_b   1.000
_cell.length_c   1.000
_cell.angle_alpha   90.00
_cell.angle_beta   90.00
_cell.angle_gamma   90.00
#
_symmetry.space_group_name_H-M   'P 1'
#
loop_
_entity.id
_entity.type
_entity.pdbx_description
1 polymer ?
#
loop_
_entity_poly.entity_id
_entity_poly.type
_entity_poly.pdbx_seq_one_letter_code
_entity_poly.pdbx_strand_id
1 'polypeptide(L)'
;MVLCGFAGVRFRDFVKRLLLVAVLTTGWCSQGTGAAQTCPRDPPGMGVLIPWYIGPWDTAAYNKLASYGPRCSIYAIVTGDSSGPPTHNFPLYTTGFSTLYNSGIRLYGYVHTMANVAAHQARPQADVIAEVNSWFDNFGSLLQGIFFDEVDGAAVNVQPSTYYGALAGAVYNRSSQAYVVFNPGTKISCTLAQLSDIYVRYESYASGWAKEYASGAKCDCPTVSSCGLLLHGQSAVISPPGDIRTNLTQLVNQAVARQFSYMYVTNDVMPNPWDTLASYFGTFMDIVAPLQTPPASILPPLSSNKPPPPPPSPAPPRPSPAPWPRPSPPKPSPPSRTPSPAPPRPPPPLRPPPPQPSPPPSSKPPPPKPPSASPPLKLTSPPPSPSSPSAVWRPSGSLRWQWQLRGDDFRPMLRTKPQVVDVDVDMAPTLLSQAAELGVNRSTFKLICYFSVGTFELHRVAADAKRGISWTGLEQQLGGSAVPGPLYLSYMAPPFSDERWFAIDRADTRALLVSQVMVPRMRSAVAAGCDGIEMDNVDTYDNVPVTAGTRGVTQAQQLLYNAALLDAAHGLRLSAGLKNALDLLGTTFPDGRAIATEYDWFLNERCWEFDECGMYGTTIKWDAVVFGVEYCDARRAFGAGSRIVRPECVCPLTYGPVPNGGAAGSRPTLNWLIKNVVLDAVGLDCREYCTRPGVNCTAPAGGNVNLCVKNTPDNLCPLYNVTVA
;
A
#
# COMPACT_ATOMS: atom_id res chain seq x y z
N MET A 1 -38.60 24.32 65.08
CA MET A 1 -38.87 25.43 64.15
C MET A 1 -38.53 24.94 62.76
N VAL A 2 -39.38 24.81 61.74
CA VAL A 2 -40.85 24.97 61.55
C VAL A 2 -41.23 23.99 60.41
N LEU A 3 -42.33 23.23 60.37
CA LEU A 3 -43.54 23.20 61.23
C LEU A 3 -43.86 21.75 61.72
N CYS A 4 -44.89 21.08 61.18
CA CYS A 4 -45.47 19.79 61.64
C CYS A 4 -45.94 18.89 60.47
N GLY A 5 -46.05 17.57 60.69
CA GLY A 5 -46.66 16.62 59.73
C GLY A 5 -46.66 15.14 60.19
N PHE A 6 -47.41 14.80 61.25
CA PHE A 6 -47.75 13.43 61.69
C PHE A 6 -48.61 12.68 60.61
N ALA A 7 -48.78 11.35 60.54
CA ALA A 7 -48.26 10.16 61.26
C ALA A 7 -48.67 8.83 60.55
N GLY A 8 -48.02 7.70 60.90
CA GLY A 8 -48.49 6.32 60.64
C GLY A 8 -48.27 5.80 59.20
N VAL A 9 -48.04 4.51 58.92
CA VAL A 9 -48.33 3.28 59.69
C VAL A 9 -47.27 2.17 59.46
N ARG A 10 -46.89 1.51 60.56
CA ARG A 10 -46.33 0.14 60.73
C ARG A 10 -45.67 -0.61 59.56
N PHE A 11 -44.34 -0.57 59.60
CA PHE A 11 -43.39 -1.70 59.59
C PHE A 11 -43.95 -3.15 59.52
N ARG A 12 -44.20 -3.65 58.30
CA ARG A 12 -43.86 -4.99 57.76
C ARG A 12 -44.41 -5.06 56.31
N ASP A 13 -43.74 -5.83 55.45
CA ASP A 13 -44.13 -6.12 54.04
C ASP A 13 -43.76 -5.13 52.92
N PHE A 14 -42.74 -4.28 53.09
CA PHE A 14 -42.15 -3.50 51.97
C PHE A 14 -40.61 -3.61 51.81
N VAL A 15 -40.04 -4.79 52.07
CA VAL A 15 -38.57 -5.03 51.94
C VAL A 15 -38.20 -5.87 50.70
N LYS A 16 -39.15 -6.18 49.79
CA LYS A 16 -38.91 -7.03 48.60
C LYS A 16 -39.23 -6.42 47.22
N ARG A 17 -39.53 -5.11 47.12
CA ARG A 17 -39.86 -4.46 45.82
C ARG A 17 -39.32 -3.03 45.61
N LEU A 18 -38.25 -2.62 46.29
CA LEU A 18 -37.66 -1.29 46.13
C LEU A 18 -36.13 -1.29 45.89
N LEU A 19 -35.67 -2.19 45.02
CA LEU A 19 -34.25 -2.34 44.65
C LEU A 19 -33.99 -2.20 43.13
N LEU A 20 -34.93 -1.61 42.38
CA LEU A 20 -34.87 -1.57 40.91
C LEU A 20 -35.11 -0.19 40.25
N VAL A 21 -35.32 0.90 41.00
CA VAL A 21 -35.57 2.24 40.42
C VAL A 21 -34.88 3.34 41.24
N ALA A 22 -33.54 3.40 41.18
CA ALA A 22 -32.75 4.51 41.75
C ALA A 22 -31.29 4.58 41.21
N VAL A 23 -31.06 4.38 39.90
CA VAL A 23 -29.75 4.65 39.25
C VAL A 23 -29.94 5.39 37.93
N LEU A 24 -30.56 6.58 38.01
CA LEU A 24 -30.48 7.62 36.98
C LEU A 24 -30.36 8.99 37.66
N THR A 25 -29.59 9.89 37.04
CA THR A 25 -29.33 11.28 37.45
C THR A 25 -28.50 11.51 38.73
N THR A 26 -27.19 11.24 38.66
CA THR A 26 -26.12 12.18 39.10
C THR A 26 -24.76 11.59 38.70
N GLY A 27 -24.08 12.22 37.72
CA GLY A 27 -22.87 11.65 37.13
C GLY A 27 -22.39 12.35 35.87
N TRP A 28 -22.35 13.69 35.88
CA TRP A 28 -21.73 14.46 34.80
C TRP A 28 -20.32 14.89 35.22
N CYS A 29 -19.36 14.64 34.33
CA CYS A 29 -18.01 15.19 34.30
C CYS A 29 -17.19 15.13 35.61
N SER A 30 -16.60 13.97 35.87
CA SER A 30 -15.14 13.96 36.07
C SER A 30 -14.51 13.09 34.98
N GLN A 31 -13.88 13.73 33.99
CA GLN A 31 -12.86 13.04 33.19
C GLN A 31 -11.65 12.87 34.09
N GLY A 32 -11.65 11.83 34.90
CA GLY A 32 -10.41 11.35 35.51
C GLY A 32 -9.47 10.96 34.38
N THR A 33 -8.25 11.50 34.37
CA THR A 33 -7.14 10.94 33.60
C THR A 33 -6.83 9.58 34.20
N GLY A 34 -7.55 8.55 33.74
CA GLY A 34 -7.38 7.18 34.19
C GLY A 34 -5.94 6.76 33.94
N ALA A 35 -5.23 6.37 35.00
CA ALA A 35 -3.93 5.76 34.85
C ALA A 35 -4.07 4.53 33.96
N ALA A 36 -3.17 4.38 32.97
CA ALA A 36 -3.20 3.25 32.04
C ALA A 36 -3.26 1.92 32.81
N GLN A 37 -4.12 1.00 32.38
CA GLN A 37 -4.28 -0.27 33.09
C GLN A 37 -2.97 -1.06 33.08
N THR A 38 -2.46 -1.38 34.27
CA THR A 38 -1.20 -2.11 34.42
C THR A 38 -1.44 -3.61 34.33
N CYS A 39 -0.95 -4.21 33.25
CA CYS A 39 -1.02 -5.65 33.00
C CYS A 39 0.34 -6.34 33.24
N PRO A 40 0.37 -7.61 33.70
CA PRO A 40 1.61 -8.39 33.82
C PRO A 40 2.35 -8.50 32.49
N ARG A 41 3.66 -8.81 32.56
CA ARG A 41 4.55 -8.91 31.39
C ARG A 41 4.09 -10.04 30.47
N ASP A 42 3.98 -11.24 31.04
CA ASP A 42 3.44 -12.46 30.41
C ASP A 42 1.94 -12.63 30.70
N PRO A 43 1.19 -13.39 29.87
CA PRO A 43 -0.23 -13.61 30.09
C PRO A 43 -0.47 -14.46 31.35
N PRO A 44 -1.57 -14.22 32.10
CA PRO A 44 -1.94 -15.04 33.26
C PRO A 44 -2.50 -16.43 32.88
N GLY A 45 -2.35 -16.86 31.63
CA GLY A 45 -2.96 -18.05 31.03
C GLY A 45 -2.58 -18.15 29.55
N MET A 46 -3.46 -18.68 28.69
CA MET A 46 -3.25 -18.61 27.23
C MET A 46 -3.28 -17.15 26.76
N GLY A 47 -2.18 -16.67 26.17
CA GLY A 47 -2.11 -15.36 25.54
C GLY A 47 -2.83 -15.33 24.20
N VAL A 48 -3.35 -14.16 23.84
CA VAL A 48 -3.97 -13.89 22.54
C VAL A 48 -3.02 -13.02 21.72
N LEU A 49 -2.13 -13.67 20.97
CA LEU A 49 -1.26 -13.02 20.00
C LEU A 49 -2.06 -12.81 18.72
N ILE A 50 -2.56 -11.58 18.52
CA ILE A 50 -3.48 -11.24 17.42
C ILE A 50 -2.74 -10.37 16.38
N PRO A 51 -2.55 -10.88 15.15
CA PRO A 51 -2.34 -10.04 13.97
C PRO A 51 -3.49 -9.04 13.86
N TRP A 52 -3.20 -7.76 14.14
CA TRP A 52 -4.18 -6.69 14.16
C TRP A 52 -3.93 -5.77 12.97
N TYR A 53 -4.21 -6.29 11.77
CA TYR A 53 -3.99 -5.56 10.52
C TYR A 53 -5.23 -4.74 10.13
N ILE A 54 -6.05 -4.41 11.14
CA ILE A 54 -7.20 -3.51 11.03
C ILE A 54 -6.71 -2.08 11.24
N GLY A 55 -7.00 -1.20 10.28
CA GLY A 55 -6.61 0.20 10.34
C GLY A 55 -7.37 0.99 11.41
N PRO A 56 -6.75 2.01 12.03
CA PRO A 56 -7.34 2.81 13.12
C PRO A 56 -8.58 3.64 12.73
N TRP A 57 -8.96 3.66 11.45
CA TRP A 57 -10.24 4.20 10.99
C TRP A 57 -11.45 3.32 11.35
N ASP A 58 -11.27 2.00 11.52
CA ASP A 58 -12.32 1.15 12.10
C ASP A 58 -12.35 1.29 13.62
N THR A 59 -12.90 2.43 14.04
CA THR A 59 -13.13 2.74 15.46
C THR A 59 -14.03 1.72 16.15
N ALA A 60 -14.91 1.01 15.42
CA ALA A 60 -15.78 -0.01 16.00
C ALA A 60 -14.98 -1.26 16.37
N ALA A 61 -14.12 -1.76 15.48
CA ALA A 61 -13.21 -2.87 15.75
C ALA A 61 -12.22 -2.54 16.87
N TYR A 62 -11.61 -1.34 16.85
CA TYR A 62 -10.69 -0.89 17.91
C TYR A 62 -11.37 -0.83 19.28
N ASN A 63 -12.55 -0.21 19.37
CA ASN A 63 -13.31 -0.16 20.62
C ASN A 63 -13.77 -1.57 21.06
N LYS A 64 -14.10 -2.45 20.12
CA LYS A 64 -14.49 -3.83 20.41
C LYS A 64 -13.32 -4.64 20.98
N LEU A 65 -12.11 -4.55 20.40
CA LEU A 65 -10.92 -5.19 20.95
C LEU A 65 -10.56 -4.60 22.31
N ALA A 66 -10.54 -3.26 22.41
CA ALA A 66 -10.23 -2.54 23.65
C ALA A 66 -11.13 -2.95 24.82
N SER A 67 -12.41 -3.30 24.58
CA SER A 67 -13.33 -3.80 25.61
C SER A 67 -12.90 -5.10 26.30
N TYR A 68 -11.98 -5.87 25.69
CA TYR A 68 -11.37 -7.07 26.29
C TYR A 68 -9.97 -6.81 26.87
N GLY A 69 -9.37 -5.65 26.61
CA GLY A 69 -8.07 -5.24 27.15
C GLY A 69 -7.92 -5.43 28.66
N PRO A 70 -8.96 -5.14 29.49
CA PRO A 70 -8.88 -5.35 30.93
C PRO A 70 -8.65 -6.79 31.39
N ARG A 71 -8.74 -7.79 30.49
CA ARG A 71 -8.37 -9.19 30.76
C ARG A 71 -6.85 -9.44 30.74
N CYS A 72 -6.03 -8.45 30.36
CA CYS A 72 -4.57 -8.51 30.33
C CYS A 72 -3.96 -9.71 29.56
N SER A 73 -4.67 -10.16 28.52
CA SER A 73 -4.32 -11.36 27.75
C SER A 73 -4.07 -11.09 26.27
N ILE A 74 -4.23 -9.86 25.78
CA ILE A 74 -4.16 -9.52 24.35
C ILE A 74 -2.83 -8.84 24.02
N TYR A 75 -2.20 -9.35 22.96
CA TYR A 75 -0.91 -8.97 22.42
C TYR A 75 -1.12 -8.67 20.93
N ALA A 76 -1.43 -7.42 20.61
CA ALA A 76 -1.79 -7.01 19.27
C ALA A 76 -0.55 -6.64 18.46
N ILE A 77 -0.36 -7.31 17.33
CA ILE A 77 0.66 -6.99 16.34
C ILE A 77 0.06 -5.90 15.44
N VAL A 78 0.53 -4.67 15.61
CA VAL A 78 0.02 -3.50 14.89
C VAL A 78 0.90 -3.15 13.70
N THR A 79 0.27 -2.72 12.61
CA THR A 79 0.93 -2.20 11.41
C THR A 79 0.46 -0.77 11.12
N GLY A 80 1.32 -0.02 10.44
CA GLY A 80 1.00 1.21 9.74
C GLY A 80 0.50 0.98 8.31
N ASP A 81 0.59 2.04 7.51
CA ASP A 81 0.04 2.19 6.16
C ASP A 81 0.81 1.44 5.05
N SER A 82 1.80 0.61 5.40
CA SER A 82 2.72 0.00 4.45
C SER A 82 3.44 -1.26 4.96
N SER A 83 2.75 -2.09 5.76
CA SER A 83 3.31 -3.33 6.35
C SER A 83 4.62 -3.08 7.14
N GLY A 84 4.55 -2.14 8.06
CA GLY A 84 5.68 -1.56 8.78
C GLY A 84 5.22 -0.44 9.73
N PRO A 85 6.13 0.43 10.23
CA PRO A 85 5.73 1.62 10.98
C PRO A 85 4.91 2.59 10.11
N PRO A 86 3.88 3.28 10.66
CA PRO A 86 3.15 4.33 9.94
C PRO A 86 4.08 5.37 9.30
N THR A 87 3.86 5.66 8.02
CA THR A 87 4.58 6.71 7.29
C THR A 87 3.75 7.99 7.13
N HIS A 88 2.41 7.89 7.18
CA HIS A 88 1.48 9.02 7.15
C HIS A 88 0.44 8.92 8.28
N ASN A 89 -0.38 9.96 8.44
CA ASN A 89 -1.54 9.99 9.34
C ASN A 89 -1.23 9.63 10.81
N PHE A 90 -0.02 9.96 11.29
CA PHE A 90 0.42 9.70 12.68
C PHE A 90 -0.64 10.02 13.75
N PRO A 91 -1.39 11.15 13.74
CA PRO A 91 -2.41 11.40 14.76
C PRO A 91 -3.52 10.34 14.84
N LEU A 92 -3.91 9.74 13.70
CA LEU A 92 -4.93 8.69 13.64
C LEU A 92 -4.38 7.37 14.24
N TYR A 93 -3.16 6.99 13.85
CA TYR A 93 -2.47 5.82 14.42
C TYR A 93 -2.22 5.98 15.92
N THR A 94 -1.70 7.13 16.37
CA THR A 94 -1.53 7.44 17.79
C THR A 94 -2.84 7.36 18.55
N THR A 95 -3.96 7.82 17.97
CA THR A 95 -5.28 7.72 18.60
C THR A 95 -5.74 6.26 18.73
N GLY A 96 -5.68 5.48 17.65
CA GLY A 96 -6.05 4.06 17.66
C GLY A 96 -5.19 3.23 18.61
N PHE A 97 -3.87 3.39 18.54
CA PHE A 97 -2.93 2.70 19.43
C PHE A 97 -3.11 3.13 20.89
N SER A 98 -3.41 4.41 21.16
CA SER A 98 -3.75 4.86 22.53
C SER A 98 -5.02 4.18 23.06
N THR A 99 -6.05 4.00 22.22
CA THR A 99 -7.29 3.30 22.61
C THR A 99 -7.01 1.85 23.04
N LEU A 100 -6.17 1.13 22.31
CA LEU A 100 -5.79 -0.24 22.66
C LEU A 100 -4.87 -0.29 23.89
N TYR A 101 -3.79 0.51 23.89
CA TYR A 101 -2.80 0.52 24.95
C TYR A 101 -3.40 0.90 26.31
N ASN A 102 -4.20 1.97 26.36
CA ASN A 102 -4.80 2.46 27.60
C ASN A 102 -5.81 1.47 28.19
N SER A 103 -6.38 0.56 27.39
CA SER A 103 -7.28 -0.50 27.89
C SER A 103 -6.56 -1.72 28.45
N GLY A 104 -5.21 -1.77 28.39
CA GLY A 104 -4.40 -2.90 28.87
C GLY A 104 -3.96 -3.88 27.78
N ILE A 105 -4.13 -3.54 26.49
CA ILE A 105 -3.62 -4.36 25.38
C ILE A 105 -2.14 -4.04 25.15
N ARG A 106 -1.31 -5.08 24.99
CA ARG A 106 0.11 -4.92 24.64
C ARG A 106 0.26 -4.78 23.13
N LEU A 107 1.02 -3.78 22.68
CA LEU A 107 1.22 -3.47 21.26
C LEU A 107 2.63 -3.84 20.80
N TYR A 108 2.71 -4.60 19.71
CA TYR A 108 3.96 -5.00 19.06
C TYR A 108 4.00 -4.47 17.63
N GLY A 109 5.05 -3.72 17.28
CA GLY A 109 5.17 -3.11 15.94
C GLY A 109 5.56 -4.17 14.91
N TYR A 110 4.82 -4.28 13.82
CA TYR A 110 5.12 -5.18 12.71
C TYR A 110 6.34 -4.71 11.92
N VAL A 111 7.27 -5.61 11.62
CA VAL A 111 8.45 -5.37 10.77
C VAL A 111 8.75 -6.65 9.98
N HIS A 112 8.58 -6.65 8.66
CA HIS A 112 8.90 -7.82 7.83
C HIS A 112 10.42 -7.98 7.59
N THR A 113 10.96 -9.20 7.55
CA THR A 113 12.43 -9.42 7.51
C THR A 113 12.98 -9.98 6.19
N MET A 114 12.16 -10.41 5.24
CA MET A 114 12.63 -10.89 3.93
C MET A 114 12.43 -9.86 2.81
N ALA A 115 13.40 -9.82 1.89
CA ALA A 115 13.28 -9.13 0.62
C ALA A 115 12.63 -10.04 -0.43
N ASN A 116 12.82 -11.36 -0.30
CA ASN A 116 12.14 -12.39 -1.08
C ASN A 116 12.01 -13.67 -0.24
N VAL A 117 10.77 -14.06 0.08
CA VAL A 117 10.48 -15.25 0.91
C VAL A 117 10.84 -16.55 0.20
N ALA A 118 10.46 -16.70 -1.06
CA ALA A 118 10.72 -17.91 -1.85
C ALA A 118 12.23 -18.17 -2.05
N ALA A 119 13.03 -17.11 -2.11
CA ALA A 119 14.49 -17.19 -2.22
C ALA A 119 15.23 -17.21 -0.87
N HIS A 120 14.51 -17.22 0.27
CA HIS A 120 15.09 -17.09 1.62
C HIS A 120 16.04 -15.87 1.76
N GLN A 121 15.75 -14.79 1.05
CA GLN A 121 16.61 -13.62 0.99
C GLN A 121 16.20 -12.60 2.06
N ALA A 122 16.97 -12.50 3.15
CA ALA A 122 16.78 -11.46 4.16
C ALA A 122 16.95 -10.03 3.61
N ARG A 123 16.20 -9.08 4.17
CA ARG A 123 16.39 -7.63 3.94
C ARG A 123 17.75 -7.17 4.47
N PRO A 124 18.31 -6.05 4.00
CA PRO A 124 19.49 -5.45 4.64
C PRO A 124 19.21 -5.15 6.12
N GLN A 125 20.08 -5.63 7.00
CA GLN A 125 19.90 -5.55 8.46
C GLN A 125 19.72 -4.10 8.95
N ALA A 126 20.40 -3.14 8.30
CA ALA A 126 20.30 -1.72 8.62
C ALA A 126 18.89 -1.16 8.39
N ASP A 127 18.20 -1.57 7.32
CA ASP A 127 16.87 -1.09 6.96
C ASP A 127 15.82 -1.59 7.97
N VAL A 128 15.92 -2.87 8.35
CA VAL A 128 15.07 -3.50 9.37
C VAL A 128 15.29 -2.85 10.74
N ILE A 129 16.55 -2.54 11.09
CA ILE A 129 16.87 -1.78 12.32
C ILE A 129 16.35 -0.34 12.24
N ALA A 130 16.31 0.29 11.06
CA ALA A 130 15.74 1.62 10.89
C ALA A 130 14.22 1.63 11.12
N GLU A 131 13.49 0.59 10.68
CA GLU A 131 12.05 0.44 10.97
C GLU A 131 11.78 0.15 12.45
N VAL A 132 12.59 -0.69 13.10
CA VAL A 132 12.56 -0.88 14.57
C VAL A 132 12.73 0.46 15.29
N ASN A 133 13.70 1.28 14.87
CA ASN A 133 13.90 2.59 15.44
C ASN A 133 12.69 3.50 15.22
N SER A 134 12.17 3.59 13.99
CA SER A 134 10.98 4.39 13.65
C SER A 134 9.76 4.03 14.51
N TRP A 135 9.53 2.75 14.78
CA TRP A 135 8.49 2.29 15.71
C TRP A 135 8.67 2.87 17.11
N PHE A 136 9.87 2.79 17.69
CA PHE A 136 10.15 3.31 19.04
C PHE A 136 10.28 4.85 19.10
N ASP A 137 10.73 5.50 18.02
CA ASP A 137 10.84 6.96 17.93
C ASP A 137 9.46 7.63 17.89
N ASN A 138 8.51 7.05 17.16
CA ASN A 138 7.17 7.61 16.99
C ASN A 138 6.14 7.09 18.01
N PHE A 139 6.27 5.83 18.46
CA PHE A 139 5.26 5.15 19.27
C PHE A 139 5.80 4.48 20.54
N GLY A 140 7.07 4.72 20.92
CA GLY A 140 7.72 4.01 22.04
C GLY A 140 7.06 4.15 23.43
N SER A 141 6.19 5.14 23.63
CA SER A 141 5.36 5.28 24.85
C SER A 141 4.10 4.40 24.85
N LEU A 142 3.69 3.90 23.68
CA LEU A 142 2.51 3.04 23.46
C LEU A 142 2.90 1.60 23.07
N LEU A 143 4.17 1.35 22.71
CA LEU A 143 4.68 0.08 22.20
C LEU A 143 5.44 -0.73 23.28
N GLN A 144 5.28 -2.05 23.29
CA GLN A 144 5.97 -2.96 24.23
C GLN A 144 6.76 -4.06 23.53
N GLY A 145 7.02 -3.95 22.22
CA GLY A 145 7.79 -4.94 21.47
C GLY A 145 7.74 -4.74 19.97
N ILE A 146 8.47 -5.62 19.27
CA ILE A 146 8.47 -5.73 17.81
C ILE A 146 8.15 -7.17 17.42
N PHE A 147 7.32 -7.30 16.40
CA PHE A 147 7.03 -8.54 15.70
C PHE A 147 7.82 -8.54 14.39
N PHE A 148 8.80 -9.43 14.30
CA PHE A 148 9.54 -9.69 13.07
C PHE A 148 8.85 -10.78 12.27
N ASP A 149 8.40 -10.42 11.07
CA ASP A 149 7.74 -11.34 10.15
C ASP A 149 8.71 -11.96 9.14
N GLU A 150 8.27 -13.03 8.48
CA GLU A 150 9.05 -13.76 7.47
C GLU A 150 10.40 -14.26 8.01
N VAL A 151 10.43 -14.75 9.26
CA VAL A 151 11.68 -15.22 9.87
C VAL A 151 12.10 -16.55 9.25
N ASP A 152 13.36 -16.69 8.81
CA ASP A 152 13.84 -17.97 8.31
C ASP A 152 14.03 -18.99 9.46
N GLY A 153 12.98 -19.75 9.75
CA GLY A 153 13.00 -20.77 10.80
C GLY A 153 13.89 -21.98 10.50
N ALA A 154 14.18 -22.25 9.22
CA ALA A 154 15.06 -23.33 8.78
C ALA A 154 16.55 -22.97 8.88
N ALA A 155 16.87 -21.72 9.22
CA ALA A 155 18.20 -21.18 9.18
C ALA A 155 19.07 -21.63 10.37
N VAL A 156 19.83 -22.71 10.18
CA VAL A 156 20.67 -23.36 11.21
C VAL A 156 22.14 -22.87 11.23
N ASN A 157 22.47 -21.85 10.43
CA ASN A 157 23.85 -21.38 10.22
C ASN A 157 24.15 -20.11 11.03
N VAL A 158 25.44 -19.84 11.30
CA VAL A 158 25.89 -18.69 12.11
C VAL A 158 25.44 -17.33 11.54
N GLN A 159 25.32 -17.20 10.22
CA GLN A 159 24.92 -15.95 9.56
C GLN A 159 23.49 -15.51 9.93
N PRO A 160 22.44 -16.34 9.74
CA PRO A 160 21.10 -16.10 10.28
C PRO A 160 21.05 -15.74 11.76
N SER A 161 21.76 -16.48 12.63
CA SER A 161 21.77 -16.18 14.07
C SER A 161 22.43 -14.82 14.37
N THR A 162 23.42 -14.40 13.58
CA THR A 162 24.04 -13.07 13.67
C THR A 162 23.06 -11.98 13.25
N TYR A 163 22.36 -12.18 12.13
CA TYR A 163 21.36 -11.24 11.60
C TYR A 163 20.21 -11.02 12.60
N TYR A 164 19.48 -12.08 12.95
CA TYR A 164 18.34 -11.99 13.88
C TYR A 164 18.77 -11.63 15.31
N GLY A 165 19.99 -11.98 15.72
CA GLY A 165 20.58 -11.54 16.99
C GLY A 165 20.82 -10.03 17.03
N ALA A 166 21.25 -9.42 15.92
CA ALA A 166 21.39 -7.97 15.82
C ALA A 166 20.03 -7.25 15.78
N LEU A 167 19.01 -7.85 15.14
CA LEU A 167 17.64 -7.31 15.16
C LEU A 167 17.04 -7.34 16.58
N ALA A 168 17.14 -8.46 17.29
CA ALA A 168 16.71 -8.58 18.68
C ALA A 168 17.48 -7.61 19.59
N GLY A 169 18.81 -7.50 19.40
CA GLY A 169 19.65 -6.53 20.10
C GLY A 169 19.21 -5.08 19.88
N ALA A 170 18.81 -4.71 18.66
CA ALA A 170 18.28 -3.37 18.37
C ALA A 170 16.99 -3.07 19.15
N VAL A 171 16.07 -4.04 19.27
CA VAL A 171 14.86 -3.89 20.08
C VAL A 171 15.20 -3.72 21.57
N TYR A 172 16.03 -4.59 22.13
CA TYR A 172 16.39 -4.52 23.56
C TYR A 172 17.22 -3.27 23.91
N ASN A 173 17.97 -2.70 22.95
CA ASN A 173 18.64 -1.41 23.11
C ASN A 173 17.68 -0.22 23.17
N ARG A 174 16.49 -0.31 22.55
CA ARG A 174 15.43 0.70 22.66
C ARG A 174 14.63 0.57 23.96
N SER A 175 14.40 -0.67 24.42
CA SER A 175 13.86 -0.95 25.75
C SER A 175 14.19 -2.39 26.18
N SER A 176 14.84 -2.53 27.33
CA SER A 176 15.15 -3.86 27.91
C SER A 176 13.91 -4.62 28.41
N GLN A 177 12.74 -3.97 28.41
CA GLN A 177 11.45 -4.57 28.74
C GLN A 177 10.58 -4.85 27.50
N ALA A 178 11.06 -4.51 26.29
CA ALA A 178 10.36 -4.82 25.05
C ALA A 178 10.42 -6.33 24.75
N TYR A 179 9.37 -6.85 24.12
CA TYR A 179 9.34 -8.18 23.53
C TYR A 179 9.96 -8.18 22.14
N VAL A 180 10.65 -9.27 21.83
CA VAL A 180 10.94 -9.67 20.46
C VAL A 180 10.04 -10.86 20.12
N VAL A 181 9.24 -10.75 19.06
CA VAL A 181 8.44 -11.86 18.51
C VAL A 181 8.99 -12.22 17.13
N PHE A 182 9.22 -13.51 16.87
CA PHE A 182 9.65 -14.00 15.56
C PHE A 182 8.55 -14.83 14.89
N ASN A 183 8.19 -14.52 13.66
CA ASN A 183 7.24 -15.32 12.88
C ASN A 183 7.90 -16.01 11.68
N PRO A 184 8.30 -17.29 11.85
CA PRO A 184 8.62 -18.16 10.72
C PRO A 184 7.39 -18.88 10.13
N GLY A 185 6.19 -18.74 10.72
CA GLY A 185 4.97 -19.50 10.40
C GLY A 185 5.08 -21.02 10.58
N THR A 186 6.28 -21.53 10.91
CA THR A 186 6.73 -22.91 10.72
C THR A 186 7.78 -23.29 11.79
N LYS A 187 8.53 -24.37 11.58
CA LYS A 187 9.56 -24.85 12.52
C LYS A 187 10.68 -23.82 12.72
N ILE A 188 11.23 -23.75 13.93
CA ILE A 188 12.37 -22.90 14.27
C ILE A 188 13.48 -23.70 14.96
N SER A 189 14.74 -23.31 14.75
CA SER A 189 15.85 -23.84 15.56
C SER A 189 15.88 -23.18 16.94
N CYS A 190 16.21 -23.93 18.00
CA CYS A 190 16.25 -23.35 19.35
C CYS A 190 17.37 -22.31 19.54
N THR A 191 18.42 -22.38 18.73
CA THR A 191 19.48 -21.34 18.64
C THR A 191 18.95 -20.00 18.13
N LEU A 192 17.91 -20.02 17.29
CA LEU A 192 17.22 -18.83 16.81
C LEU A 192 16.07 -18.43 17.74
N ALA A 193 15.27 -19.39 18.22
CA ALA A 193 14.14 -19.13 19.13
C ALA A 193 14.58 -18.46 20.44
N GLN A 194 15.72 -18.85 21.02
CA GLN A 194 16.27 -18.21 22.23
C GLN A 194 16.55 -16.70 22.07
N LEU A 195 16.60 -16.16 20.84
CA LEU A 195 16.82 -14.74 20.59
C LEU A 195 15.53 -13.93 20.73
N SER A 196 14.36 -14.55 20.58
CA SER A 196 13.05 -13.94 20.82
C SER A 196 12.52 -14.22 22.24
N ASP A 197 11.42 -13.56 22.60
CA ASP A 197 10.58 -13.87 23.77
C ASP A 197 9.41 -14.79 23.38
N ILE A 198 8.91 -14.64 22.15
CA ILE A 198 7.85 -15.45 21.53
C ILE A 198 8.30 -15.85 20.11
N TYR A 199 7.93 -17.03 19.64
CA TYR A 199 7.96 -17.38 18.21
C TYR A 199 6.64 -18.00 17.76
N VAL A 200 6.18 -17.67 16.55
CA VAL A 200 4.99 -18.28 15.94
C VAL A 200 5.41 -19.56 15.24
N ARG A 201 4.92 -20.70 15.73
CA ARG A 201 5.32 -22.04 15.25
C ARG A 201 4.43 -22.55 14.12
N TYR A 202 3.19 -22.08 14.04
CA TYR A 202 2.23 -22.50 13.03
C TYR A 202 1.34 -21.31 12.69
N GLU A 203 1.33 -20.95 11.41
CA GLU A 203 0.42 -19.98 10.83
C GLU A 203 -0.21 -20.59 9.58
N SER A 204 -1.47 -21.04 9.69
CA SER A 204 -2.20 -21.63 8.55
C SER A 204 -3.68 -21.85 8.85
N TYR A 205 -4.39 -22.48 7.92
CA TYR A 205 -5.77 -22.89 8.07
C TYR A 205 -5.98 -23.82 9.28
N ALA A 206 -7.03 -23.56 10.06
CA ALA A 206 -7.47 -24.40 11.18
C ALA A 206 -7.83 -25.83 10.76
N SER A 207 -8.25 -26.03 9.51
CA SER A 207 -8.53 -27.35 8.93
C SER A 207 -7.28 -28.23 8.77
N GLY A 208 -6.08 -27.62 8.71
CA GLY A 208 -4.80 -28.33 8.72
C GLY A 208 -4.38 -28.77 10.12
N TRP A 209 -4.70 -27.97 11.15
CA TRP A 209 -4.25 -28.16 12.53
C TRP A 209 -4.60 -29.54 13.10
N ALA A 210 -5.81 -30.05 12.83
CA ALA A 210 -6.24 -31.37 13.30
C ALA A 210 -5.48 -32.54 12.62
N LYS A 211 -4.98 -32.36 11.39
CA LYS A 211 -4.14 -33.36 10.71
C LYS A 211 -2.73 -33.34 11.28
N GLU A 212 -2.18 -32.14 11.48
CA GLU A 212 -0.94 -31.99 12.23
C GLU A 212 -1.08 -32.43 13.69
N TYR A 213 -2.30 -32.47 14.25
CA TYR A 213 -2.58 -33.04 15.57
C TYR A 213 -2.06 -34.47 15.69
N ALA A 214 -2.44 -35.33 14.74
CA ALA A 214 -2.05 -36.73 14.68
C ALA A 214 -0.54 -36.93 14.41
N SER A 215 0.12 -35.99 13.73
CA SER A 215 1.58 -36.05 13.46
C SER A 215 2.46 -35.76 14.69
N GLY A 216 1.86 -35.37 15.83
CA GLY A 216 2.60 -35.08 17.06
C GLY A 216 3.33 -33.73 17.09
N ALA A 217 3.03 -32.82 16.16
CA ALA A 217 3.56 -31.45 16.17
C ALA A 217 3.36 -30.74 17.54
N LYS A 218 4.44 -30.14 18.05
CA LYS A 218 4.47 -29.37 19.30
C LYS A 218 5.33 -28.13 19.09
N CYS A 219 5.37 -27.28 20.10
CA CYS A 219 6.37 -26.22 20.17
C CYS A 219 7.78 -26.81 20.20
N ASP A 220 8.63 -26.33 19.28
CA ASP A 220 9.99 -26.85 19.13
C ASP A 220 10.90 -26.52 20.34
N CYS A 221 10.76 -25.34 20.95
CA CYS A 221 11.72 -24.77 21.90
C CYS A 221 11.08 -24.11 23.16
N PRO A 222 10.07 -24.72 23.81
CA PRO A 222 9.24 -24.07 24.84
C PRO A 222 9.96 -23.75 26.16
N THR A 223 11.21 -24.18 26.33
CA THR A 223 12.04 -23.88 27.51
C THR A 223 12.85 -22.60 27.39
N VAL A 224 12.97 -22.03 26.18
CA VAL A 224 13.80 -20.84 25.91
C VAL A 224 13.05 -19.67 25.27
N SER A 225 11.88 -19.93 24.66
CA SER A 225 11.02 -18.92 24.06
C SER A 225 9.58 -19.41 24.04
N SER A 226 8.62 -18.52 24.24
CA SER A 226 7.19 -18.85 24.24
C SER A 226 6.70 -19.12 22.81
N CYS A 227 5.62 -19.89 22.68
CA CYS A 227 5.22 -20.46 21.41
C CYS A 227 3.80 -20.03 21.00
N GLY A 228 3.66 -19.48 19.79
CA GLY A 228 2.44 -18.91 19.23
C GLY A 228 1.81 -19.74 18.11
N LEU A 229 0.48 -19.75 18.09
CA LEU A 229 -0.37 -20.45 17.11
C LEU A 229 -1.35 -19.47 16.46
N LEU A 230 -1.26 -19.31 15.13
CA LEU A 230 -2.16 -18.47 14.36
C LEU A 230 -3.01 -19.35 13.43
N LEU A 231 -4.32 -19.38 13.66
CA LEU A 231 -5.28 -20.18 12.89
C LEU A 231 -6.29 -19.30 12.17
N HIS A 232 -6.46 -19.54 10.88
CA HIS A 232 -7.49 -18.88 10.06
C HIS A 232 -8.42 -19.88 9.36
N GLY A 233 -9.49 -19.38 8.73
CA GLY A 233 -10.50 -20.15 8.04
C GLY A 233 -11.35 -21.05 8.95
N GLN A 234 -11.35 -20.82 10.27
CA GLN A 234 -12.20 -21.55 11.21
C GLN A 234 -13.63 -21.00 11.13
N SER A 235 -14.47 -21.60 10.29
CA SER A 235 -15.88 -21.23 10.13
C SER A 235 -16.62 -21.12 11.47
N ALA A 236 -17.48 -20.11 11.60
CA ALA A 236 -18.44 -19.98 12.70
C ALA A 236 -19.58 -21.02 12.61
N VAL A 237 -19.83 -21.56 11.41
CA VAL A 237 -20.81 -22.63 11.15
C VAL A 237 -20.06 -23.95 11.04
N ILE A 238 -20.28 -24.87 11.98
CA ILE A 238 -19.65 -26.19 12.01
C ILE A 238 -20.52 -27.21 11.27
N SER A 239 -19.89 -28.02 10.40
CA SER A 239 -20.53 -29.12 9.66
C SER A 239 -19.78 -30.44 9.93
N PRO A 240 -20.45 -31.53 10.36
CA PRO A 240 -21.87 -31.63 10.72
C PRO A 240 -22.26 -30.68 11.87
N PRO A 241 -23.57 -30.36 12.05
CA PRO A 241 -24.01 -29.30 12.95
C PRO A 241 -23.40 -29.40 14.34
N GLY A 242 -22.59 -28.41 14.69
CA GLY A 242 -21.84 -28.35 15.93
C GLY A 242 -21.71 -26.92 16.45
N ASP A 243 -21.41 -26.81 17.74
CA ASP A 243 -21.23 -25.54 18.43
C ASP A 243 -19.79 -25.02 18.25
N ILE A 244 -19.67 -23.76 17.81
CA ILE A 244 -18.38 -23.07 17.66
C ILE A 244 -17.62 -22.94 18.98
N ARG A 245 -18.29 -22.79 20.13
CA ARG A 245 -17.63 -22.76 21.44
C ARG A 245 -16.96 -24.11 21.72
N THR A 246 -17.63 -25.21 21.43
CA THR A 246 -17.07 -26.57 21.56
C THR A 246 -15.86 -26.77 20.64
N ASN A 247 -15.93 -26.35 19.38
CA ASN A 247 -14.80 -26.44 18.44
C ASN A 247 -13.59 -25.58 18.89
N LEU A 248 -13.81 -24.31 19.23
CA LEU A 248 -12.75 -23.43 19.76
C LEU A 248 -12.14 -23.97 21.05
N THR A 249 -12.95 -24.58 21.94
CA THR A 249 -12.47 -25.23 23.16
C THR A 249 -11.56 -26.42 22.83
N GLN A 250 -11.88 -27.22 21.82
CA GLN A 250 -11.01 -28.29 21.34
C GLN A 250 -9.69 -27.73 20.79
N LEU A 251 -9.72 -26.68 19.96
CA LEU A 251 -8.51 -26.05 19.41
C LEU A 251 -7.59 -25.50 20.52
N VAL A 252 -8.15 -24.80 21.52
CA VAL A 252 -7.39 -24.27 22.66
C VAL A 252 -6.82 -25.40 23.52
N ASN A 253 -7.60 -26.44 23.83
CA ASN A 253 -7.10 -27.60 24.59
C ASN A 253 -5.98 -28.34 23.84
N GLN A 254 -6.07 -28.45 22.51
CA GLN A 254 -5.02 -29.02 21.66
C GLN A 254 -3.75 -28.15 21.70
N ALA A 255 -3.88 -26.83 21.65
CA ALA A 255 -2.75 -25.90 21.75
C ALA A 255 -2.03 -26.03 23.11
N VAL A 256 -2.77 -26.04 24.22
CA VAL A 256 -2.23 -26.26 25.58
C VAL A 256 -1.51 -27.61 25.69
N ALA A 257 -2.13 -28.71 25.21
CA ALA A 257 -1.52 -30.04 25.20
C ALA A 257 -0.25 -30.14 24.33
N ARG A 258 -0.01 -29.16 23.47
CA ARG A 258 1.14 -29.04 22.56
C ARG A 258 2.16 -28.00 22.99
N GLN A 259 2.00 -27.46 24.21
CA GLN A 259 2.91 -26.50 24.86
C GLN A 259 2.90 -25.10 24.20
N PHE A 260 1.82 -24.75 23.49
CA PHE A 260 1.61 -23.38 23.01
C PHE A 260 1.16 -22.48 24.15
N SER A 261 1.71 -21.26 24.19
CA SER A 261 1.44 -20.25 25.20
C SER A 261 0.62 -19.08 24.67
N TYR A 262 0.59 -18.91 23.34
CA TYR A 262 -0.18 -17.87 22.65
C TYR A 262 -1.00 -18.47 21.50
N MET A 263 -2.23 -17.99 21.30
CA MET A 263 -3.12 -18.44 20.23
C MET A 263 -4.03 -17.31 19.71
N TYR A 264 -4.28 -17.27 18.41
CA TYR A 264 -5.43 -16.58 17.83
C TYR A 264 -6.14 -17.47 16.80
N VAL A 265 -7.46 -17.36 16.73
CA VAL A 265 -8.32 -18.13 15.83
C VAL A 265 -9.33 -17.19 15.18
N THR A 266 -9.39 -17.19 13.85
CA THR A 266 -10.33 -16.37 13.07
C THR A 266 -11.09 -17.18 12.03
N ASN A 267 -12.30 -16.70 11.71
CA ASN A 267 -13.12 -17.20 10.61
C ASN A 267 -12.79 -16.55 9.27
N ASP A 268 -11.84 -15.63 9.26
CA ASP A 268 -11.35 -14.95 8.06
C ASP A 268 -10.44 -15.85 7.23
N VAL A 269 -10.16 -15.50 5.98
CA VAL A 269 -9.47 -16.35 5.00
C VAL A 269 -8.41 -15.59 4.20
N MET A 270 -7.62 -16.31 3.40
CA MET A 270 -6.67 -15.70 2.46
C MET A 270 -7.39 -14.77 1.47
N PRO A 271 -6.76 -13.68 0.98
CA PRO A 271 -5.32 -13.39 1.07
C PRO A 271 -4.84 -12.80 2.39
N ASN A 272 -5.71 -12.20 3.20
CA ASN A 272 -5.34 -11.53 4.44
C ASN A 272 -6.32 -11.89 5.58
N PRO A 273 -6.11 -12.99 6.31
CA PRO A 273 -7.03 -13.43 7.36
C PRO A 273 -6.98 -12.56 8.63
N TRP A 274 -6.30 -11.41 8.59
CA TRP A 274 -5.91 -10.61 9.76
C TRP A 274 -6.50 -9.19 9.75
N ASP A 275 -7.33 -8.84 8.75
CA ASP A 275 -7.99 -7.52 8.63
C ASP A 275 -9.44 -7.48 9.14
N THR A 276 -10.03 -8.61 9.57
CA THR A 276 -11.28 -8.62 10.33
C THR A 276 -11.17 -9.26 11.72
N LEU A 277 -11.95 -8.73 12.67
CA LEU A 277 -12.10 -9.33 13.98
C LEU A 277 -13.10 -10.49 13.90
N ALA A 278 -12.67 -11.68 14.34
CA ALA A 278 -13.48 -12.89 14.27
C ALA A 278 -14.91 -12.69 14.84
N SER A 279 -15.92 -13.15 14.10
CA SER A 279 -17.34 -13.03 14.46
C SER A 279 -17.67 -13.63 15.84
N TYR A 280 -16.93 -14.66 16.25
CA TYR A 280 -17.02 -15.32 17.54
C TYR A 280 -15.94 -14.88 18.55
N PHE A 281 -15.24 -13.76 18.33
CA PHE A 281 -14.11 -13.34 19.17
C PHE A 281 -14.46 -13.28 20.67
N GLY A 282 -15.67 -12.84 21.02
CA GLY A 282 -16.14 -12.87 22.42
C GLY A 282 -16.16 -14.29 23.02
N THR A 283 -16.66 -15.27 22.26
CA THR A 283 -16.64 -16.69 22.64
C THR A 283 -15.21 -17.21 22.80
N PHE A 284 -14.30 -16.84 21.88
CA PHE A 284 -12.88 -17.19 21.99
C PHE A 284 -12.24 -16.59 23.26
N MET A 285 -12.46 -15.30 23.52
CA MET A 285 -11.97 -14.62 24.72
C MET A 285 -12.52 -15.24 26.02
N ASP A 286 -13.75 -15.77 26.00
CA ASP A 286 -14.37 -16.47 27.13
C ASP A 286 -13.88 -17.92 27.31
N ILE A 287 -13.19 -18.51 26.32
CA ILE A 287 -12.57 -19.84 26.40
C ILE A 287 -11.12 -19.72 26.91
N VAL A 288 -10.39 -18.66 26.56
CA VAL A 288 -9.02 -18.44 27.08
C VAL A 288 -8.99 -17.84 28.48
N ALA A 289 -10.02 -17.08 28.90
CA ALA A 289 -10.07 -16.46 30.22
C ALA A 289 -10.10 -17.44 31.42
N PRO A 290 -10.80 -18.60 31.38
CA PRO A 290 -10.78 -19.59 32.47
C PRO A 290 -9.43 -20.28 32.72
N LEU A 291 -8.46 -20.16 31.81
CA LEU A 291 -7.13 -20.79 31.93
C LEU A 291 -6.21 -20.08 32.94
N GLN A 292 -6.75 -19.20 33.80
CA GLN A 292 -6.00 -18.42 34.78
C GLN A 292 -5.43 -19.23 35.98
N THR A 293 -5.79 -20.51 36.15
CA THR A 293 -5.08 -21.47 37.05
C THR A 293 -5.28 -22.91 36.58
N PRO A 294 -4.21 -23.73 36.50
CA PRO A 294 -4.03 -24.86 37.44
C PRO A 294 -2.75 -24.72 38.32
N PRO A 295 -2.47 -25.65 39.26
CA PRO A 295 -1.52 -25.43 40.35
C PRO A 295 -0.04 -25.45 39.93
N ALA A 296 0.80 -24.91 40.83
CA ALA A 296 2.25 -24.79 40.67
C ALA A 296 2.98 -26.11 40.33
N SER A 297 4.18 -25.95 39.74
CA SER A 297 5.04 -26.98 39.11
C SER A 297 4.62 -27.31 37.66
N ILE A 298 5.49 -27.27 36.62
CA ILE A 298 6.93 -26.98 36.55
C ILE A 298 7.22 -26.12 35.30
N LEU A 299 7.44 -24.83 35.47
CA LEU A 299 8.30 -24.02 34.60
C LEU A 299 9.01 -22.97 35.48
N PRO A 300 10.34 -22.78 35.38
CA PRO A 300 10.98 -21.64 36.00
C PRO A 300 10.51 -20.35 35.31
N PRO A 301 10.44 -19.20 36.01
CA PRO A 301 10.28 -17.93 35.33
C PRO A 301 11.43 -17.74 34.35
N LEU A 302 11.12 -17.45 33.08
CA LEU A 302 12.14 -16.97 32.15
C LEU A 302 12.77 -15.71 32.76
N SER A 303 14.09 -15.74 32.92
CA SER A 303 14.83 -14.72 33.66
C SER A 303 14.44 -13.31 33.21
N SER A 304 13.95 -12.50 34.16
CA SER A 304 13.68 -11.06 33.95
C SER A 304 14.95 -10.26 33.59
N ASN A 305 16.12 -10.91 33.65
CA ASN A 305 17.38 -10.45 33.09
C ASN A 305 17.84 -11.44 31.99
N LYS A 306 17.39 -11.23 30.76
CA LYS A 306 18.05 -11.75 29.55
C LYS A 306 19.18 -10.77 29.22
N PRO A 307 20.47 -11.14 29.31
CA PRO A 307 21.56 -10.24 28.93
C PRO A 307 21.40 -9.83 27.46
N PRO A 308 21.73 -8.59 27.06
CA PRO A 308 21.84 -8.27 25.65
C PRO A 308 22.83 -9.22 24.98
N PRO A 309 22.60 -9.63 23.71
CA PRO A 309 23.54 -10.49 23.01
C PRO A 309 24.93 -9.84 23.01
N PRO A 310 26.02 -10.62 23.20
CA PRO A 310 27.35 -10.05 23.25
C PRO A 310 27.66 -9.31 21.93
N PRO A 311 28.36 -8.16 21.99
CA PRO A 311 28.75 -7.45 20.77
C PRO A 311 29.56 -8.38 19.86
N PRO A 312 29.45 -8.23 18.52
CA PRO A 312 30.22 -9.04 17.59
C PRO A 312 31.71 -8.91 17.92
N SER A 313 32.40 -10.05 17.98
CA SER A 313 33.83 -10.08 18.31
C SER A 313 34.60 -9.18 17.34
N PRO A 314 35.55 -8.35 17.81
CA PRO A 314 36.34 -7.51 16.93
C PRO A 314 37.07 -8.39 15.92
N ALA A 315 37.01 -8.01 14.64
CA ALA A 315 37.67 -8.74 13.57
C ALA A 315 39.18 -8.91 13.88
N PRO A 316 39.79 -10.07 13.55
CA PRO A 316 41.19 -10.31 13.82
C PRO A 316 42.06 -9.23 13.16
N PRO A 317 43.14 -8.76 13.83
CA PRO A 317 43.95 -7.67 13.34
C PRO A 317 44.55 -8.02 11.97
N ARG A 318 44.32 -7.14 11.00
CA ARG A 318 44.84 -7.27 9.63
C ARG A 318 46.38 -7.32 9.68
N PRO A 319 47.05 -8.25 8.98
CA PRO A 319 48.51 -8.29 8.97
C PRO A 319 49.10 -6.97 8.43
N SER A 320 50.15 -6.48 9.09
CA SER A 320 50.77 -5.19 8.79
C SER A 320 51.38 -5.15 7.39
N PRO A 321 51.16 -4.10 6.58
CA PRO A 321 51.87 -3.91 5.32
C PRO A 321 53.36 -3.64 5.57
N ALA A 322 54.21 -4.16 4.68
CA ALA A 322 55.65 -3.87 4.70
C ALA A 322 55.94 -2.37 4.43
N PRO A 323 56.99 -1.79 5.03
CA PRO A 323 57.25 -0.36 4.96
C PRO A 323 57.81 0.10 3.61
N TRP A 324 57.24 1.17 3.05
CA TRP A 324 57.77 1.92 1.91
C TRP A 324 58.51 3.21 2.39
N PRO A 325 59.43 3.79 1.59
CA PRO A 325 60.49 4.66 2.12
C PRO A 325 60.06 6.08 2.50
N ARG A 326 60.89 6.73 3.33
CA ARG A 326 60.64 8.04 3.95
C ARG A 326 60.54 9.20 2.94
N PRO A 327 59.61 10.17 3.17
CA PRO A 327 59.68 11.49 2.55
C PRO A 327 60.76 12.39 3.18
N SER A 328 61.28 13.32 2.38
CA SER A 328 62.30 14.32 2.76
C SER A 328 61.77 15.44 3.69
N PRO A 329 62.64 16.11 4.48
CA PRO A 329 62.22 17.09 5.48
C PRO A 329 61.78 18.46 4.90
N PRO A 330 60.90 19.20 5.60
CA PRO A 330 60.42 20.51 5.16
C PRO A 330 61.47 21.64 5.34
N LYS A 331 61.44 22.63 4.44
CA LYS A 331 62.20 23.89 4.55
C LYS A 331 61.37 25.02 5.18
N PRO A 332 62.00 26.05 5.78
CA PRO A 332 61.36 26.96 6.72
C PRO A 332 60.58 28.13 6.08
N SER A 333 59.64 28.68 6.86
CA SER A 333 58.74 29.78 6.49
C SER A 333 59.39 31.17 6.53
N PRO A 334 59.12 32.04 5.52
CA PRO A 334 59.30 33.50 5.62
C PRO A 334 58.02 34.23 6.08
N PRO A 335 58.08 35.54 6.38
CA PRO A 335 57.19 36.15 7.39
C PRO A 335 55.88 36.76 6.87
N SER A 336 55.00 37.01 7.85
CA SER A 336 53.69 37.66 7.75
C SER A 336 53.67 38.97 6.94
N ARG A 337 52.68 39.10 6.04
CA ARG A 337 52.27 40.36 5.43
C ARG A 337 50.82 40.68 5.76
N THR A 338 50.52 41.98 5.74
CA THR A 338 49.25 42.62 6.13
C THR A 338 48.06 42.24 5.23
N PRO A 339 46.81 42.35 5.73
CA PRO A 339 45.62 41.97 4.98
C PRO A 339 45.24 43.02 3.92
N SER A 340 45.02 42.55 2.68
CA SER A 340 44.36 43.29 1.60
C SER A 340 42.83 43.08 1.64
N PRO A 341 42.02 43.98 1.04
CA PRO A 341 40.62 44.16 1.42
C PRO A 341 39.66 43.10 0.85
N ALA A 342 38.49 43.00 1.49
CA ALA A 342 37.40 42.11 1.13
C ALA A 342 36.75 42.47 -0.24
N PRO A 343 36.17 41.48 -0.96
CA PRO A 343 35.45 41.71 -2.20
C PRO A 343 34.16 42.54 -1.99
N PRO A 344 33.70 43.29 -3.02
CA PRO A 344 32.54 44.17 -2.89
C PRO A 344 31.23 43.40 -2.67
N ARG A 345 30.36 43.99 -1.85
CA ARG A 345 29.03 43.49 -1.49
C ARG A 345 28.08 43.58 -2.70
N PRO A 346 27.18 42.61 -2.93
CA PRO A 346 26.11 42.76 -3.92
C PRO A 346 25.16 43.91 -3.53
N PRO A 347 24.53 44.59 -4.51
CA PRO A 347 23.64 45.72 -4.25
C PRO A 347 22.33 45.28 -3.54
N PRO A 348 21.70 46.18 -2.75
CA PRO A 348 20.43 45.89 -2.09
C PRO A 348 19.26 45.78 -3.11
N PRO A 349 18.19 45.04 -2.78
CA PRO A 349 17.02 44.92 -3.64
C PRO A 349 16.30 46.26 -3.82
N LEU A 350 15.82 46.50 -5.04
CA LEU A 350 15.06 47.69 -5.40
C LEU A 350 13.71 47.72 -4.67
N ARG A 351 13.32 48.93 -4.23
CA ARG A 351 12.08 49.20 -3.49
C ARG A 351 10.88 49.14 -4.45
N PRO A 352 9.72 48.56 -4.07
CA PRO A 352 8.51 48.63 -4.89
C PRO A 352 8.02 50.07 -5.07
N PRO A 353 7.40 50.41 -6.21
CA PRO A 353 6.76 51.71 -6.40
C PRO A 353 5.52 51.87 -5.49
N PRO A 354 5.16 53.10 -5.09
CA PRO A 354 3.98 53.36 -4.27
C PRO A 354 2.67 53.13 -5.05
N PRO A 355 1.57 52.76 -4.36
CA PRO A 355 0.28 52.53 -5.01
C PRO A 355 -0.34 53.82 -5.56
N GLN A 356 -0.98 53.73 -6.74
CA GLN A 356 -1.76 54.82 -7.31
C GLN A 356 -3.12 55.00 -6.59
N PRO A 357 -3.65 56.23 -6.48
CA PRO A 357 -4.94 56.50 -5.84
C PRO A 357 -6.13 56.15 -6.74
N SER A 358 -7.20 55.61 -6.12
CA SER A 358 -8.46 55.25 -6.76
C SER A 358 -9.28 56.48 -7.22
N PRO A 359 -10.05 56.39 -8.32
CA PRO A 359 -10.97 57.45 -8.74
C PRO A 359 -12.25 57.53 -7.87
N PRO A 360 -12.90 58.70 -7.78
CA PRO A 360 -14.07 58.94 -6.92
C PRO A 360 -15.39 58.39 -7.48
N PRO A 361 -16.43 58.22 -6.65
CA PRO A 361 -17.71 57.62 -7.05
C PRO A 361 -18.62 58.60 -7.80
N SER A 362 -19.34 58.10 -8.82
CA SER A 362 -20.39 58.83 -9.55
C SER A 362 -21.78 58.21 -9.36
N SER A 363 -22.81 58.92 -9.81
CA SER A 363 -24.16 58.95 -9.20
C SER A 363 -25.22 58.00 -9.78
N LYS A 364 -26.27 57.77 -8.97
CA LYS A 364 -27.50 57.00 -9.25
C LYS A 364 -28.20 57.32 -10.59
N PRO A 365 -28.82 56.32 -11.24
CA PRO A 365 -29.96 56.49 -12.15
C PRO A 365 -31.33 56.62 -11.42
N PRO A 366 -32.39 57.11 -12.09
CA PRO A 366 -33.71 57.40 -11.50
C PRO A 366 -34.70 56.21 -11.39
N PRO A 367 -35.84 56.36 -10.66
CA PRO A 367 -36.80 55.27 -10.33
C PRO A 367 -37.88 54.99 -11.41
N PRO A 368 -38.70 53.91 -11.27
CA PRO A 368 -39.36 53.23 -12.40
C PRO A 368 -40.82 53.65 -12.69
N LYS A 369 -41.38 53.12 -13.80
CA LYS A 369 -42.82 53.14 -14.13
C LYS A 369 -43.31 51.70 -14.49
N PRO A 370 -44.58 51.33 -14.17
CA PRO A 370 -45.05 49.93 -14.15
C PRO A 370 -45.82 49.51 -15.45
N PRO A 371 -46.34 48.26 -15.57
CA PRO A 371 -46.17 47.43 -16.77
C PRO A 371 -47.36 47.40 -17.76
N SER A 372 -47.14 46.80 -18.93
CA SER A 372 -48.20 46.26 -19.79
C SER A 372 -47.72 45.01 -20.57
N ALA A 373 -48.67 44.25 -21.13
CA ALA A 373 -48.57 42.81 -21.36
C ALA A 373 -47.88 42.34 -22.67
N SER A 374 -47.52 41.06 -22.67
CA SER A 374 -46.77 40.35 -23.73
C SER A 374 -47.59 39.97 -24.97
N PRO A 375 -46.93 39.87 -26.14
CA PRO A 375 -47.15 38.74 -27.06
C PRO A 375 -45.87 37.91 -27.28
N PRO A 376 -45.96 36.69 -27.89
CA PRO A 376 -44.94 35.65 -27.75
C PRO A 376 -43.71 35.76 -28.67
N LEU A 377 -42.62 35.16 -28.21
CA LEU A 377 -41.32 35.07 -28.87
C LEU A 377 -41.34 34.23 -30.16
N LYS A 378 -40.71 34.73 -31.22
CA LYS A 378 -40.10 33.90 -32.27
C LYS A 378 -38.60 33.81 -32.00
N LEU A 379 -38.05 32.59 -31.98
CA LEU A 379 -36.62 32.37 -31.86
C LEU A 379 -35.87 32.93 -33.08
N THR A 380 -34.83 33.71 -32.83
CA THR A 380 -33.77 34.03 -33.79
C THR A 380 -32.45 33.35 -33.37
N SER A 381 -31.52 33.24 -34.31
CA SER A 381 -30.44 32.25 -34.37
C SER A 381 -29.39 32.31 -33.25
N PRO A 382 -28.73 31.17 -32.94
CA PRO A 382 -27.64 31.11 -31.95
C PRO A 382 -26.34 31.78 -32.45
N PRO A 383 -25.41 32.13 -31.53
CA PRO A 383 -24.10 32.71 -31.85
C PRO A 383 -23.20 31.76 -32.66
N PRO A 384 -22.16 32.28 -33.35
CA PRO A 384 -21.34 31.49 -34.27
C PRO A 384 -20.63 30.32 -33.60
N SER A 385 -20.63 29.17 -34.27
CA SER A 385 -20.04 27.93 -33.78
C SER A 385 -18.52 28.06 -33.56
N PRO A 386 -17.95 27.35 -32.56
CA PRO A 386 -16.50 27.23 -32.45
C PRO A 386 -15.92 26.55 -33.69
N SER A 387 -14.67 26.90 -34.00
CA SER A 387 -13.86 26.27 -35.04
C SER A 387 -13.75 24.74 -34.85
N SER A 388 -13.40 24.04 -35.93
CA SER A 388 -13.40 22.58 -36.07
C SER A 388 -12.99 21.81 -34.81
N PRO A 389 -13.70 20.73 -34.45
CA PRO A 389 -13.42 19.99 -33.23
C PRO A 389 -11.98 19.46 -33.24
N SER A 390 -11.22 19.78 -32.19
CA SER A 390 -9.93 19.15 -31.92
C SER A 390 -10.13 17.64 -31.76
N ALA A 391 -9.50 16.86 -32.62
CA ALA A 391 -9.52 15.40 -32.52
C ALA A 391 -8.92 14.91 -31.19
N VAL A 392 -9.34 13.73 -30.74
CA VAL A 392 -8.73 13.02 -29.61
C VAL A 392 -7.24 12.83 -29.90
N TRP A 393 -6.40 13.03 -28.88
CA TRP A 393 -4.95 12.88 -29.04
C TRP A 393 -4.58 11.40 -29.17
N ARG A 394 -4.06 11.01 -30.32
CA ARG A 394 -3.56 9.66 -30.59
C ARG A 394 -2.06 9.72 -30.88
N PRO A 395 -1.18 9.37 -29.91
CA PRO A 395 0.27 9.42 -30.10
C PRO A 395 0.77 8.34 -31.06
N SER A 396 1.89 8.62 -31.73
CA SER A 396 2.58 7.69 -32.62
C SER A 396 4.10 7.81 -32.47
N GLY A 397 4.84 6.76 -32.87
CA GLY A 397 6.29 6.77 -32.90
C GLY A 397 7.01 6.88 -31.54
N SER A 398 8.22 7.45 -31.55
CA SER A 398 9.09 7.54 -30.37
C SER A 398 8.83 8.83 -29.57
N LEU A 399 8.44 8.66 -28.31
CA LEU A 399 8.18 9.74 -27.34
C LEU A 399 9.01 9.51 -26.08
N ARG A 400 9.73 10.54 -25.60
CA ARG A 400 10.25 10.54 -24.22
C ARG A 400 9.07 10.66 -23.26
N TRP A 401 8.95 9.73 -22.31
CA TRP A 401 7.86 9.77 -21.34
C TRP A 401 8.37 9.56 -19.91
N GLN A 402 7.52 9.91 -18.96
CA GLN A 402 7.72 9.69 -17.53
C GLN A 402 6.37 9.39 -16.87
N TRP A 403 6.40 8.52 -15.88
CA TRP A 403 5.25 8.06 -15.11
C TRP A 403 5.57 8.21 -13.63
N GLN A 404 4.75 8.89 -12.84
CA GLN A 404 4.97 9.07 -11.40
C GLN A 404 3.62 9.20 -10.68
N LEU A 405 3.14 8.09 -10.11
CA LEU A 405 1.84 8.03 -9.43
C LEU A 405 1.91 8.36 -7.93
N ARG A 406 3.11 8.39 -7.34
CA ARG A 406 3.31 8.67 -5.90
C ARG A 406 4.28 9.82 -5.64
N GLY A 407 4.15 10.43 -4.47
CA GLY A 407 4.93 11.60 -4.05
C GLY A 407 4.38 12.91 -4.63
N ASP A 408 4.90 14.04 -4.15
CA ASP A 408 4.42 15.38 -4.50
C ASP A 408 5.49 16.27 -5.16
N ASP A 409 6.77 15.87 -5.20
CA ASP A 409 7.82 16.56 -5.97
C ASP A 409 8.02 15.94 -7.36
N PHE A 410 7.44 16.58 -8.36
CA PHE A 410 7.59 16.26 -9.79
C PHE A 410 8.72 17.04 -10.45
N ARG A 411 9.37 17.98 -9.74
CA ARG A 411 10.46 18.79 -10.30
C ARG A 411 11.63 17.96 -10.84
N PRO A 412 12.05 16.83 -10.24
CA PRO A 412 13.08 15.97 -10.81
C PRO A 412 12.66 15.36 -12.16
N MET A 413 11.40 14.95 -12.27
CA MET A 413 10.81 14.39 -13.49
C MET A 413 10.70 15.44 -14.60
N LEU A 414 10.15 16.62 -14.29
CA LEU A 414 10.00 17.74 -15.23
C LEU A 414 11.35 18.18 -15.84
N ARG A 415 12.45 18.09 -15.08
CA ARG A 415 13.81 18.40 -15.57
C ARG A 415 14.32 17.46 -16.66
N THR A 416 13.77 16.25 -16.85
CA THR A 416 14.14 15.36 -17.96
C THR A 416 13.54 15.78 -19.31
N LYS A 417 12.67 16.80 -19.31
CA LYS A 417 11.95 17.31 -20.50
C LYS A 417 11.20 16.19 -21.24
N PRO A 418 10.29 15.47 -20.54
CA PRO A 418 9.42 14.49 -21.17
C PRO A 418 8.50 15.15 -22.21
N GLN A 419 8.09 14.38 -23.22
CA GLN A 419 7.04 14.74 -24.17
C GLN A 419 5.67 14.23 -23.72
N VAL A 420 5.64 13.22 -22.86
CA VAL A 420 4.43 12.69 -22.20
C VAL A 420 4.73 12.53 -20.72
N VAL A 421 3.83 13.02 -19.87
CA VAL A 421 3.86 12.86 -18.42
C VAL A 421 2.58 12.17 -18.01
N ASP A 422 2.70 11.13 -17.20
CA ASP A 422 1.58 10.41 -16.61
C ASP A 422 1.70 10.46 -15.07
N VAL A 423 0.64 10.93 -14.42
CA VAL A 423 0.57 11.16 -12.97
C VAL A 423 -0.83 10.88 -12.46
N ASP A 424 -0.95 10.67 -11.16
CA ASP A 424 -2.25 10.59 -10.50
C ASP A 424 -3.13 11.83 -10.77
N VAL A 425 -4.41 11.62 -11.09
CA VAL A 425 -5.38 12.69 -11.37
C VAL A 425 -5.54 13.69 -10.21
N ASP A 426 -5.34 13.26 -8.97
CA ASP A 426 -5.36 14.11 -7.77
C ASP A 426 -4.11 15.00 -7.67
N MET A 427 -3.01 14.63 -8.32
CA MET A 427 -1.71 15.32 -8.29
C MET A 427 -1.43 16.19 -9.52
N ALA A 428 -2.24 16.10 -10.58
CA ALA A 428 -2.10 16.94 -11.78
C ALA A 428 -2.01 18.46 -11.48
N PRO A 429 -2.78 19.07 -10.55
CA PRO A 429 -2.61 20.48 -10.20
C PRO A 429 -1.23 20.80 -9.59
N THR A 430 -0.70 19.89 -8.77
CA THR A 430 0.63 20.02 -8.15
C THR A 430 1.74 19.95 -9.20
N LEU A 431 1.66 18.98 -10.12
CA LEU A 431 2.55 18.88 -11.28
C LEU A 431 2.56 20.17 -12.10
N LEU A 432 1.39 20.73 -12.42
CA LEU A 432 1.27 21.96 -13.22
C LEU A 432 1.83 23.19 -12.51
N SER A 433 1.62 23.31 -11.20
CA SER A 433 2.24 24.38 -10.41
C SER A 433 3.77 24.29 -10.46
N GLN A 434 4.32 23.10 -10.31
CA GLN A 434 5.77 22.87 -10.34
C GLN A 434 6.36 23.03 -11.74
N ALA A 435 5.61 22.70 -12.80
CA ALA A 435 5.99 23.00 -14.17
C ALA A 435 6.11 24.51 -14.38
N ALA A 436 5.15 25.29 -13.89
CA ALA A 436 5.19 26.75 -13.96
C ALA A 436 6.37 27.34 -13.15
N GLU A 437 6.65 26.84 -11.93
CA GLU A 437 7.82 27.24 -11.13
C GLU A 437 9.16 27.02 -11.87
N LEU A 438 9.26 25.92 -12.65
CA LEU A 438 10.44 25.59 -13.44
C LEU A 438 10.49 26.26 -14.82
N GLY A 439 9.47 27.04 -15.20
CA GLY A 439 9.34 27.62 -16.54
C GLY A 439 9.05 26.59 -17.64
N VAL A 440 8.62 25.38 -17.29
CA VAL A 440 8.21 24.34 -18.23
C VAL A 440 6.80 24.66 -18.73
N ASN A 441 6.69 25.15 -19.96
CA ASN A 441 5.40 25.46 -20.57
C ASN A 441 4.58 24.17 -20.77
N ARG A 442 3.32 24.18 -20.33
CA ARG A 442 2.36 23.06 -20.47
C ARG A 442 2.20 22.55 -21.91
N SER A 443 2.44 23.38 -22.92
CA SER A 443 2.42 22.94 -24.32
C SER A 443 3.59 22.04 -24.75
N THR A 444 4.62 21.87 -23.90
CA THR A 444 5.82 21.09 -24.22
C THR A 444 5.71 19.59 -23.93
N PHE A 445 4.67 19.18 -23.20
CA PHE A 445 4.37 17.79 -22.91
C PHE A 445 2.86 17.52 -23.03
N LYS A 446 2.49 16.25 -23.21
CA LYS A 446 1.13 15.74 -23.07
C LYS A 446 0.92 15.19 -21.67
N LEU A 447 -0.23 15.45 -21.07
CA LEU A 447 -0.55 15.03 -19.70
C LEU A 447 -1.57 13.89 -19.72
N ILE A 448 -1.16 12.71 -19.30
CA ILE A 448 -2.05 11.60 -18.96
C ILE A 448 -2.34 11.69 -17.46
N CYS A 449 -3.56 11.33 -17.08
CA CYS A 449 -4.01 11.34 -15.68
C CYS A 449 -4.56 9.98 -15.28
N TYR A 450 -3.85 9.32 -14.38
CA TYR A 450 -4.18 8.02 -13.82
C TYR A 450 -5.35 8.07 -12.83
N PHE A 451 -6.22 7.06 -12.93
CA PHE A 451 -7.05 6.56 -11.83
C PHE A 451 -7.48 5.12 -12.14
N SER A 452 -7.66 4.29 -11.13
CA SER A 452 -8.23 2.96 -11.36
C SER A 452 -9.68 3.06 -11.86
N VAL A 453 -10.02 2.27 -12.88
CA VAL A 453 -11.40 2.05 -13.31
C VAL A 453 -11.97 0.72 -12.83
N GLY A 454 -11.11 -0.27 -12.53
CA GLY A 454 -11.54 -1.59 -12.04
C GLY A 454 -11.68 -1.72 -10.53
N THR A 455 -11.10 -0.81 -9.75
CA THR A 455 -11.01 -0.94 -8.28
C THR A 455 -11.46 0.32 -7.53
N PHE A 456 -11.98 0.10 -6.33
CA PHE A 456 -12.17 1.12 -5.32
C PHE A 456 -10.86 1.34 -4.56
N GLU A 457 -10.40 2.59 -4.54
CA GLU A 457 -9.20 3.03 -3.85
C GLU A 457 -9.58 3.84 -2.59
N LEU A 458 -9.33 3.30 -1.39
CA LEU A 458 -9.79 3.90 -0.13
C LEU A 458 -9.26 5.33 0.07
N HIS A 459 -8.02 5.57 -0.33
CA HIS A 459 -7.36 6.88 -0.20
C HIS A 459 -8.06 7.99 -1.03
N ARG A 460 -8.80 7.64 -2.10
CA ARG A 460 -9.48 8.62 -2.96
C ARG A 460 -10.79 9.17 -2.40
N VAL A 461 -11.40 8.56 -1.38
CA VAL A 461 -12.73 8.93 -0.87
C VAL A 461 -12.86 10.44 -0.60
N ALA A 462 -11.83 11.08 -0.03
CA ALA A 462 -11.83 12.51 0.27
C ALA A 462 -11.72 13.42 -0.97
N ALA A 463 -11.13 12.94 -2.06
CA ALA A 463 -11.06 13.66 -3.33
C ALA A 463 -12.30 13.41 -4.20
N ASP A 464 -12.78 12.17 -4.24
CA ASP A 464 -14.02 11.77 -4.89
C ASP A 464 -15.24 12.51 -4.33
N ALA A 465 -15.31 12.74 -3.02
CA ALA A 465 -16.32 13.60 -2.41
C ALA A 465 -16.33 15.03 -3.00
N LYS A 466 -15.16 15.60 -3.33
CA LYS A 466 -15.05 16.93 -3.98
C LYS A 466 -15.50 16.91 -5.45
N ARG A 467 -15.50 15.73 -6.09
CA ARG A 467 -16.04 15.48 -7.44
C ARG A 467 -17.55 15.25 -7.45
N GLY A 468 -18.19 15.23 -6.27
CA GLY A 468 -19.62 14.91 -6.11
C GLY A 468 -19.93 13.40 -6.13
N ILE A 469 -18.91 12.55 -5.99
CA ILE A 469 -19.05 11.10 -5.93
C ILE A 469 -19.40 10.72 -4.49
N SER A 470 -20.47 9.93 -4.31
CA SER A 470 -20.94 9.48 -2.99
C SER A 470 -20.92 7.96 -2.91
N TRP A 471 -19.82 7.41 -2.38
CA TRP A 471 -19.65 5.95 -2.26
C TRP A 471 -20.77 5.28 -1.46
N THR A 472 -21.16 5.85 -0.31
CA THR A 472 -22.32 5.38 0.47
C THR A 472 -23.65 5.55 -0.29
N GLY A 473 -23.76 6.56 -1.16
CA GLY A 473 -24.92 6.75 -2.03
C GLY A 473 -25.00 5.73 -3.16
N LEU A 474 -23.88 5.28 -3.72
CA LEU A 474 -23.83 4.16 -4.66
C LEU A 474 -24.17 2.84 -3.96
N GLU A 475 -23.60 2.58 -2.78
CA GLU A 475 -23.89 1.39 -1.97
C GLU A 475 -25.38 1.32 -1.61
N GLN A 476 -26.02 2.44 -1.27
CA GLN A 476 -27.47 2.51 -1.02
C GLN A 476 -28.30 2.25 -2.28
N GLN A 477 -27.93 2.83 -3.44
CA GLN A 477 -28.60 2.58 -4.73
C GLN A 477 -28.48 1.12 -5.18
N LEU A 478 -27.34 0.48 -4.90
CA LEU A 478 -27.03 -0.90 -5.28
C LEU A 478 -27.52 -1.95 -4.27
N GLY A 479 -27.91 -1.54 -3.06
CA GLY A 479 -28.47 -2.41 -2.02
C GLY A 479 -27.46 -3.02 -1.05
N GLY A 480 -26.27 -2.43 -0.91
CA GLY A 480 -25.30 -2.78 0.14
C GLY A 480 -23.83 -2.57 -0.22
N SER A 481 -22.97 -2.62 0.80
CA SER A 481 -21.51 -2.47 0.71
C SER A 481 -20.72 -3.77 0.94
N ALA A 482 -21.41 -4.92 0.95
CA ALA A 482 -20.80 -6.22 1.20
C ALA A 482 -19.71 -6.59 0.19
N VAL A 483 -18.83 -7.51 0.58
CA VAL A 483 -17.75 -8.08 -0.24
C VAL A 483 -17.81 -9.61 -0.10
N PRO A 484 -18.18 -10.38 -1.14
CA PRO A 484 -18.79 -9.93 -2.39
C PRO A 484 -20.19 -9.34 -2.15
N GLY A 485 -20.51 -8.27 -2.87
CA GLY A 485 -21.77 -7.54 -2.79
C GLY A 485 -22.05 -6.77 -4.08
N PRO A 486 -23.06 -5.89 -4.12
CA PRO A 486 -23.51 -5.35 -5.38
C PRO A 486 -22.58 -4.28 -5.95
N LEU A 487 -21.68 -3.68 -5.14
CA LEU A 487 -20.64 -2.74 -5.62
C LEU A 487 -19.23 -3.36 -5.70
N TYR A 488 -18.87 -4.31 -4.84
CA TYR A 488 -17.52 -4.88 -4.73
C TYR A 488 -17.54 -6.42 -4.83
N LEU A 489 -16.49 -7.05 -5.37
CA LEU A 489 -16.35 -8.51 -5.45
C LEU A 489 -15.42 -9.06 -4.36
N SER A 490 -14.19 -8.55 -4.32
CA SER A 490 -13.13 -8.99 -3.42
C SER A 490 -12.17 -7.82 -3.15
N TYR A 491 -11.37 -7.94 -2.09
CA TYR A 491 -10.15 -7.17 -1.94
C TYR A 491 -9.08 -7.66 -2.93
N MET A 492 -8.17 -6.78 -3.35
CA MET A 492 -6.99 -7.19 -4.13
C MET A 492 -6.00 -7.97 -3.25
N ALA A 493 -5.11 -8.73 -3.89
CA ALA A 493 -3.98 -9.33 -3.21
C ALA A 493 -2.94 -8.26 -2.81
N PRO A 494 -2.08 -8.52 -1.81
CA PRO A 494 -0.95 -7.65 -1.51
C PRO A 494 -0.08 -7.37 -2.76
N PRO A 495 0.44 -6.14 -2.92
CA PRO A 495 0.51 -5.08 -1.91
C PRO A 495 -0.73 -4.17 -1.81
N PHE A 496 -1.74 -4.32 -2.67
CA PHE A 496 -2.90 -3.39 -2.78
C PHE A 496 -4.11 -3.82 -1.94
N SER A 497 -3.88 -4.39 -0.74
CA SER A 497 -4.93 -5.08 0.02
C SER A 497 -6.07 -4.19 0.56
N ASP A 498 -5.93 -2.85 0.54
CA ASP A 498 -7.01 -1.92 0.86
C ASP A 498 -7.93 -1.59 -0.35
N GLU A 499 -7.52 -1.98 -1.55
CA GLU A 499 -8.32 -1.83 -2.77
C GLU A 499 -9.31 -2.97 -2.96
N ARG A 500 -10.46 -2.67 -3.59
CA ARG A 500 -11.51 -3.65 -3.88
C ARG A 500 -11.91 -3.67 -5.35
N TRP A 501 -11.91 -4.84 -5.96
CA TRP A 501 -12.45 -5.05 -7.30
C TRP A 501 -13.94 -4.70 -7.37
N PHE A 502 -14.34 -3.93 -8.39
CA PHE A 502 -15.74 -3.59 -8.60
C PHE A 502 -16.57 -4.78 -9.10
N ALA A 503 -17.83 -4.82 -8.69
CA ALA A 503 -18.85 -5.77 -9.15
C ALA A 503 -19.39 -5.43 -10.55
N ILE A 504 -18.46 -5.30 -11.52
CA ILE A 504 -18.80 -5.09 -12.94
C ILE A 504 -19.36 -6.34 -13.62
N ASP A 505 -19.63 -7.42 -12.88
CA ASP A 505 -20.48 -8.52 -13.33
C ASP A 505 -21.93 -8.05 -13.56
N ARG A 506 -22.40 -7.10 -12.73
CA ARG A 506 -23.76 -6.55 -12.79
C ARG A 506 -23.91 -5.35 -13.72
N ALA A 507 -25.05 -5.27 -14.42
CA ALA A 507 -25.33 -4.19 -15.37
C ALA A 507 -25.61 -2.84 -14.70
N ASP A 508 -26.31 -2.82 -13.57
CA ASP A 508 -26.59 -1.62 -12.79
C ASP A 508 -25.30 -1.03 -12.18
N THR A 509 -24.44 -1.89 -11.63
CA THR A 509 -23.13 -1.49 -11.11
C THR A 509 -22.24 -0.89 -12.19
N ARG A 510 -22.12 -1.50 -13.37
CA ARG A 510 -21.40 -0.90 -14.52
C ARG A 510 -21.95 0.49 -14.86
N ALA A 511 -23.28 0.63 -15.00
CA ALA A 511 -23.91 1.89 -15.36
C ALA A 511 -23.70 3.00 -14.30
N LEU A 512 -23.78 2.65 -13.01
CA LEU A 512 -23.54 3.58 -11.91
C LEU A 512 -22.07 3.97 -11.79
N LEU A 513 -21.13 3.03 -11.97
CA LEU A 513 -19.70 3.34 -11.98
C LEU A 513 -19.33 4.28 -13.13
N VAL A 514 -19.78 4.04 -14.36
CA VAL A 514 -19.51 4.97 -15.48
C VAL A 514 -20.11 6.35 -15.17
N SER A 515 -21.40 6.43 -14.82
CA SER A 515 -22.12 7.70 -14.74
C SER A 515 -21.86 8.52 -13.47
N GLN A 516 -21.64 7.87 -12.31
CA GLN A 516 -21.51 8.52 -11.00
C GLN A 516 -20.07 8.47 -10.43
N VAL A 517 -19.12 7.73 -11.02
CA VAL A 517 -17.70 7.71 -10.58
C VAL A 517 -16.77 8.14 -11.70
N MET A 518 -16.75 7.40 -12.81
CA MET A 518 -15.71 7.56 -13.84
C MET A 518 -15.90 8.82 -14.66
N VAL A 519 -17.12 9.18 -15.08
CA VAL A 519 -17.39 10.47 -15.74
C VAL A 519 -17.03 11.67 -14.84
N PRO A 520 -17.36 11.70 -13.54
CA PRO A 520 -16.82 12.71 -12.61
C PRO A 520 -15.29 12.74 -12.49
N ARG A 521 -14.60 11.58 -12.42
CA ARG A 521 -13.12 11.52 -12.43
C ARG A 521 -12.54 12.06 -13.76
N MET A 522 -13.10 11.65 -14.90
CA MET A 522 -12.73 12.17 -16.24
C MET A 522 -12.97 13.69 -16.36
N ARG A 523 -14.09 14.22 -15.84
CA ARG A 523 -14.32 15.68 -15.79
C ARG A 523 -13.32 16.40 -14.92
N SER A 524 -12.90 15.80 -13.80
CA SER A 524 -11.79 16.30 -12.98
C SER A 524 -10.47 16.32 -13.76
N ALA A 525 -10.20 15.31 -14.58
CA ALA A 525 -9.03 15.27 -15.46
C ALA A 525 -9.09 16.37 -16.53
N VAL A 526 -10.22 16.57 -17.22
CA VAL A 526 -10.43 17.67 -18.16
C VAL A 526 -10.23 19.04 -17.48
N ALA A 527 -10.75 19.22 -16.27
CA ALA A 527 -10.60 20.47 -15.50
C ALA A 527 -9.16 20.71 -15.02
N ALA A 528 -8.41 19.65 -14.69
CA ALA A 528 -6.97 19.70 -14.45
C ALA A 528 -6.15 19.85 -15.76
N GLY A 529 -6.81 19.83 -16.92
CA GLY A 529 -6.18 20.01 -18.22
C GLY A 529 -5.40 18.79 -18.71
N CYS A 530 -5.82 17.56 -18.37
CA CYS A 530 -5.25 16.33 -18.92
C CYS A 530 -5.60 16.18 -20.42
N ASP A 531 -4.66 15.68 -21.23
CA ASP A 531 -4.88 15.28 -22.63
C ASP A 531 -5.45 13.85 -22.75
N GLY A 532 -5.27 13.02 -21.71
CA GLY A 532 -5.76 11.64 -21.69
C GLY A 532 -5.81 11.03 -20.29
N ILE A 533 -6.23 9.77 -20.22
CA ILE A 533 -6.38 8.98 -18.98
C ILE A 533 -5.70 7.61 -19.09
N GLU A 534 -5.02 7.20 -18.03
CA GLU A 534 -4.61 5.82 -17.81
C GLU A 534 -5.77 5.09 -17.12
N MET A 535 -6.33 4.09 -17.79
CA MET A 535 -7.47 3.31 -17.28
C MET A 535 -6.95 2.01 -16.67
N ASP A 536 -6.60 2.03 -15.39
CA ASP A 536 -6.02 0.85 -14.72
C ASP A 536 -7.08 -0.14 -14.20
N ASN A 537 -6.66 -1.39 -13.98
CA ASN A 537 -7.46 -2.52 -13.52
C ASN A 537 -8.60 -2.89 -14.49
N VAL A 538 -8.35 -2.78 -15.80
CA VAL A 538 -9.27 -3.17 -16.90
C VAL A 538 -9.32 -4.69 -17.16
N ASP A 539 -8.85 -5.47 -16.19
CA ASP A 539 -8.59 -6.92 -16.20
C ASP A 539 -9.20 -7.64 -14.98
N THR A 540 -10.29 -7.13 -14.43
CA THR A 540 -11.04 -7.76 -13.31
C THR A 540 -11.48 -9.20 -13.63
N TYR A 541 -11.66 -9.55 -14.91
CA TYR A 541 -12.03 -10.91 -15.33
C TYR A 541 -10.92 -11.94 -15.16
N ASP A 542 -9.65 -11.54 -15.18
CA ASP A 542 -8.51 -12.43 -14.98
C ASP A 542 -8.15 -12.54 -13.48
N ASN A 543 -8.29 -11.42 -12.75
CA ASN A 543 -8.05 -11.34 -11.31
C ASN A 543 -9.19 -11.89 -10.44
N VAL A 544 -10.44 -11.76 -10.90
CA VAL A 544 -11.66 -12.25 -10.20
C VAL A 544 -12.56 -13.01 -11.18
N PRO A 545 -12.10 -14.14 -11.76
CA PRO A 545 -12.85 -14.91 -12.74
C PRO A 545 -14.09 -15.56 -12.13
N VAL A 546 -15.07 -15.87 -12.98
CA VAL A 546 -16.23 -16.69 -12.56
C VAL A 546 -15.78 -18.10 -12.25
N THR A 547 -15.88 -18.52 -10.98
CA THR A 547 -15.68 -19.92 -10.57
C THR A 547 -17.00 -20.54 -10.10
N ALA A 548 -17.09 -21.87 -10.08
CA ALA A 548 -18.35 -22.57 -9.80
C ALA A 548 -18.86 -22.27 -8.38
N GLY A 549 -19.96 -21.52 -8.29
CA GLY A 549 -20.57 -21.11 -7.03
C GLY A 549 -20.05 -19.78 -6.44
N THR A 550 -19.12 -19.08 -7.11
CA THR A 550 -18.69 -17.73 -6.73
C THR A 550 -19.19 -16.68 -7.73
N ARG A 551 -19.20 -15.42 -7.30
CA ARG A 551 -19.29 -14.29 -8.23
C ARG A 551 -17.89 -13.93 -8.76
N GLY A 552 -17.86 -13.36 -9.95
CA GLY A 552 -16.67 -12.97 -10.68
C GLY A 552 -17.06 -12.31 -12.00
N VAL A 553 -16.09 -11.79 -12.73
CA VAL A 553 -16.29 -11.09 -14.01
C VAL A 553 -15.89 -12.01 -15.15
N THR A 554 -16.70 -12.03 -16.21
CA THR A 554 -16.32 -12.63 -17.50
C THR A 554 -15.70 -11.57 -18.41
N GLN A 555 -14.82 -11.99 -19.32
CA GLN A 555 -14.24 -11.13 -20.35
C GLN A 555 -15.32 -10.29 -21.08
N ALA A 556 -16.47 -10.89 -21.42
CA ALA A 556 -17.59 -10.18 -22.06
C ALA A 556 -18.21 -9.06 -21.18
N GLN A 557 -18.29 -9.25 -19.86
CA GLN A 557 -18.73 -8.20 -18.92
C GLN A 557 -17.69 -7.08 -18.78
N GLN A 558 -16.39 -7.41 -18.80
CA GLN A 558 -15.33 -6.42 -18.87
C GLN A 558 -15.43 -5.60 -20.16
N LEU A 559 -15.61 -6.24 -21.32
CA LEU A 559 -15.69 -5.55 -22.60
C LEU A 559 -16.91 -4.61 -22.71
N LEU A 560 -18.05 -4.97 -22.10
CA LEU A 560 -19.18 -4.04 -21.94
C LEU A 560 -18.82 -2.78 -21.12
N TYR A 561 -18.00 -2.95 -20.08
CA TYR A 561 -17.57 -1.84 -19.23
C TYR A 561 -16.52 -0.95 -19.94
N ASN A 562 -15.48 -1.57 -20.50
CA ASN A 562 -14.38 -0.90 -21.19
C ASN A 562 -14.88 -0.08 -22.39
N ALA A 563 -15.84 -0.59 -23.18
CA ALA A 563 -16.46 0.18 -24.27
C ALA A 563 -17.16 1.46 -23.77
N ALA A 564 -17.95 1.36 -22.69
CA ALA A 564 -18.64 2.50 -22.11
C ALA A 564 -17.69 3.54 -21.49
N LEU A 565 -16.53 3.10 -20.98
CA LEU A 565 -15.48 3.99 -20.48
C LEU A 565 -14.76 4.72 -21.62
N LEU A 566 -14.45 4.04 -22.73
CA LEU A 566 -13.88 4.65 -23.94
C LEU A 566 -14.81 5.72 -24.52
N ASP A 567 -16.10 5.39 -24.69
CA ASP A 567 -17.09 6.33 -25.22
C ASP A 567 -17.25 7.57 -24.31
N ALA A 568 -17.16 7.39 -22.99
CA ALA A 568 -17.16 8.49 -22.03
C ALA A 568 -15.88 9.35 -22.10
N ALA A 569 -14.71 8.74 -22.25
CA ALA A 569 -13.43 9.44 -22.39
C ALA A 569 -13.37 10.25 -23.70
N HIS A 570 -13.65 9.62 -24.84
CA HIS A 570 -13.69 10.25 -26.15
C HIS A 570 -14.79 11.32 -26.24
N GLY A 571 -15.96 11.10 -25.62
CA GLY A 571 -17.02 12.10 -25.50
C GLY A 571 -16.60 13.35 -24.69
N LEU A 572 -15.65 13.20 -23.77
CA LEU A 572 -14.99 14.29 -23.04
C LEU A 572 -13.70 14.80 -23.70
N ARG A 573 -13.36 14.28 -24.90
CA ARG A 573 -12.14 14.55 -25.69
C ARG A 573 -10.83 14.15 -25.00
N LEU A 574 -10.88 13.23 -24.04
CA LEU A 574 -9.71 12.60 -23.45
C LEU A 574 -9.24 11.45 -24.35
N SER A 575 -7.93 11.38 -24.57
CA SER A 575 -7.25 10.18 -25.06
C SER A 575 -7.34 9.05 -24.02
N ALA A 576 -7.47 7.80 -24.44
CA ALA A 576 -7.60 6.67 -23.53
C ALA A 576 -6.62 5.53 -23.86
N GLY A 577 -5.89 5.08 -22.83
CA GLY A 577 -4.96 3.96 -22.92
C GLY A 577 -5.56 2.64 -22.43
N LEU A 578 -5.23 1.53 -23.09
CA LEU A 578 -5.43 0.19 -22.51
C LEU A 578 -4.21 -0.17 -21.66
N LYS A 579 -4.44 -0.40 -20.37
CA LYS A 579 -3.44 -0.85 -19.41
C LYS A 579 -3.45 -2.38 -19.34
N ASN A 580 -2.30 -3.02 -19.55
CA ASN A 580 -2.13 -4.48 -19.55
C ASN A 580 -3.21 -5.17 -20.44
N ALA A 581 -3.86 -6.24 -19.96
CA ALA A 581 -4.99 -6.92 -20.63
C ALA A 581 -4.73 -7.31 -22.11
N LEU A 582 -3.55 -7.87 -22.40
CA LEU A 582 -3.06 -8.11 -23.77
C LEU A 582 -3.93 -9.09 -24.56
N ASP A 583 -4.55 -10.07 -23.90
CA ASP A 583 -5.48 -11.03 -24.50
C ASP A 583 -6.72 -10.35 -25.12
N LEU A 584 -7.14 -9.18 -24.61
CA LEU A 584 -8.23 -8.40 -25.18
C LEU A 584 -7.89 -7.85 -26.57
N LEU A 585 -6.61 -7.60 -26.89
CA LEU A 585 -6.20 -6.94 -28.13
C LEU A 585 -6.77 -7.63 -29.38
N GLY A 586 -6.86 -8.96 -29.36
CA GLY A 586 -7.34 -9.79 -30.47
C GLY A 586 -8.86 -9.89 -30.58
N THR A 587 -9.60 -9.18 -29.72
CA THR A 587 -11.06 -9.30 -29.59
C THR A 587 -11.80 -8.02 -30.04
N THR A 588 -13.13 -8.11 -30.06
CA THR A 588 -14.03 -7.00 -30.37
C THR A 588 -14.91 -6.67 -29.17
N PHE A 589 -15.21 -5.40 -28.98
CA PHE A 589 -16.31 -4.99 -28.11
C PHE A 589 -17.65 -5.59 -28.57
N PRO A 590 -18.67 -5.68 -27.69
CA PRO A 590 -19.98 -6.24 -28.03
C PRO A 590 -20.76 -5.47 -29.12
N ASP A 591 -20.35 -4.23 -29.42
CA ASP A 591 -20.86 -3.40 -30.52
C ASP A 591 -20.16 -3.68 -31.88
N GLY A 592 -19.17 -4.57 -31.89
CA GLY A 592 -18.40 -4.99 -33.06
C GLY A 592 -17.11 -4.20 -33.32
N ARG A 593 -16.79 -3.18 -32.51
CA ARG A 593 -15.54 -2.41 -32.66
C ARG A 593 -14.32 -3.22 -32.23
N ALA A 594 -13.22 -3.12 -32.97
CA ALA A 594 -12.00 -3.90 -32.71
C ALA A 594 -11.10 -3.20 -31.68
N ILE A 595 -10.74 -3.89 -30.61
CA ILE A 595 -10.00 -3.29 -29.48
C ILE A 595 -8.64 -2.74 -29.90
N ALA A 596 -7.96 -3.43 -30.83
CA ALA A 596 -6.71 -2.98 -31.42
C ALA A 596 -6.77 -1.62 -32.16
N THR A 597 -7.96 -1.08 -32.44
CA THR A 597 -8.15 0.22 -33.12
C THR A 597 -8.89 1.27 -32.31
N GLU A 598 -9.63 0.91 -31.26
CA GLU A 598 -10.38 1.89 -30.45
C GLU A 598 -9.52 2.65 -29.45
N TYR A 599 -8.56 1.98 -28.79
CA TYR A 599 -7.64 2.64 -27.85
C TYR A 599 -6.63 3.54 -28.58
N ASP A 600 -6.30 4.68 -27.96
CA ASP A 600 -5.41 5.69 -28.52
C ASP A 600 -3.92 5.40 -28.30
N TRP A 601 -3.63 4.57 -27.30
CA TRP A 601 -2.31 4.07 -26.92
C TRP A 601 -2.47 2.89 -25.94
N PHE A 602 -1.36 2.32 -25.54
CA PHE A 602 -1.30 1.19 -24.61
C PHE A 602 -0.27 1.50 -23.53
N LEU A 603 -0.48 1.01 -22.30
CA LEU A 603 0.56 0.97 -21.27
C LEU A 603 0.66 -0.46 -20.78
N ASN A 604 1.89 -0.95 -20.62
CA ASN A 604 2.13 -2.27 -20.09
C ASN A 604 3.23 -2.25 -19.06
N GLU A 605 3.02 -3.06 -18.03
CA GLU A 605 4.03 -3.43 -17.06
C GLU A 605 4.51 -4.85 -17.35
N ARG A 606 5.83 -4.99 -17.51
CA ARG A 606 6.54 -6.28 -17.51
C ARG A 606 6.29 -7.22 -18.70
N CYS A 607 5.86 -6.72 -19.87
CA CYS A 607 5.71 -7.59 -21.04
C CYS A 607 7.02 -8.28 -21.46
N TRP A 608 8.18 -7.74 -21.08
CA TRP A 608 9.45 -8.40 -21.31
C TRP A 608 9.69 -9.52 -20.30
N GLU A 609 9.47 -9.28 -19.01
CA GLU A 609 9.59 -10.31 -17.95
C GLU A 609 8.70 -11.52 -18.24
N PHE A 610 7.46 -11.27 -18.69
CA PHE A 610 6.44 -12.28 -19.00
C PHE A 610 6.42 -12.76 -20.46
N ASP A 611 7.36 -12.32 -21.31
CA ASP A 611 7.52 -12.79 -22.71
C ASP A 611 6.27 -12.56 -23.61
N GLU A 612 5.50 -11.51 -23.32
CA GLU A 612 4.19 -11.23 -23.93
C GLU A 612 4.20 -10.02 -24.88
N CYS A 613 5.29 -9.22 -24.94
CA CYS A 613 5.36 -8.01 -25.78
C CYS A 613 5.04 -8.25 -27.27
N GLY A 614 5.23 -9.48 -27.77
CA GLY A 614 4.93 -9.87 -29.14
C GLY A 614 3.47 -9.64 -29.54
N MET A 615 2.53 -9.75 -28.58
CA MET A 615 1.08 -9.58 -28.77
C MET A 615 0.72 -8.23 -29.40
N TYR A 616 1.42 -7.16 -29.01
CA TYR A 616 1.22 -5.83 -29.59
C TYR A 616 1.55 -5.82 -31.10
N GLY A 617 2.69 -6.41 -31.50
CA GLY A 617 3.12 -6.46 -32.90
C GLY A 617 2.32 -7.44 -33.77
N THR A 618 1.82 -8.54 -33.19
CA THR A 618 0.97 -9.51 -33.90
C THR A 618 -0.42 -8.96 -34.16
N THR A 619 -0.93 -8.06 -33.31
CA THR A 619 -2.35 -7.69 -33.32
C THR A 619 -2.60 -6.27 -33.79
N ILE A 620 -1.79 -5.29 -33.39
CA ILE A 620 -1.94 -3.87 -33.79
C ILE A 620 -1.31 -3.65 -35.18
N LYS A 621 -2.04 -2.94 -36.06
CA LYS A 621 -1.68 -2.70 -37.48
C LYS A 621 -1.53 -1.21 -37.84
N TRP A 622 -1.24 -0.37 -36.85
CA TRP A 622 -0.98 1.06 -36.99
C TRP A 622 0.18 1.47 -36.08
N ASP A 623 0.75 2.66 -36.29
CA ASP A 623 1.84 3.22 -35.47
C ASP A 623 1.32 3.72 -34.10
N ALA A 624 0.94 2.77 -33.25
CA ALA A 624 0.50 3.04 -31.89
C ALA A 624 1.69 3.27 -30.95
N VAL A 625 1.52 4.12 -29.94
CA VAL A 625 2.44 4.12 -28.80
C VAL A 625 2.03 3.05 -27.80
N VAL A 626 3.00 2.22 -27.42
CA VAL A 626 2.94 1.36 -26.24
C VAL A 626 3.94 1.94 -25.24
N PHE A 627 3.48 2.40 -24.09
CA PHE A 627 4.32 2.81 -22.97
C PHE A 627 4.72 1.57 -22.16
N GLY A 628 5.94 1.08 -22.35
CA GLY A 628 6.43 -0.15 -21.72
C GLY A 628 7.21 0.14 -20.45
N VAL A 629 6.90 -0.57 -19.36
CA VAL A 629 7.54 -0.38 -18.05
C VAL A 629 8.12 -1.70 -17.55
N GLU A 630 9.38 -1.68 -17.12
CA GLU A 630 10.00 -2.83 -16.46
C GLU A 630 10.38 -2.50 -15.02
N TYR A 631 10.07 -3.42 -14.10
CA TYR A 631 10.35 -3.30 -12.67
C TYR A 631 11.60 -4.10 -12.31
N CYS A 632 12.73 -3.40 -12.37
CA CYS A 632 14.10 -3.90 -12.26
C CYS A 632 14.55 -4.42 -10.87
N ASP A 633 13.66 -5.09 -10.13
CA ASP A 633 13.85 -5.49 -8.73
C ASP A 633 14.35 -4.32 -7.85
N ALA A 634 13.62 -3.21 -7.94
CA ALA A 634 14.00 -1.89 -7.43
C ALA A 634 13.89 -1.73 -5.89
N ARG A 635 14.21 -2.76 -5.09
CA ARG A 635 14.48 -2.63 -3.64
C ARG A 635 15.93 -2.18 -3.33
N ARG A 636 16.52 -1.32 -4.17
CA ARG A 636 17.68 -0.48 -3.81
C ARG A 636 17.58 0.90 -4.44
N ALA A 637 17.17 1.85 -3.61
CA ALA A 637 17.49 3.28 -3.65
C ALA A 637 17.82 3.91 -5.03
N PHE A 638 16.80 4.46 -5.70
CA PHE A 638 17.01 5.67 -6.52
C PHE A 638 17.18 6.90 -5.60
N GLY A 639 18.21 6.85 -4.75
CA GLY A 639 18.69 8.03 -4.05
C GLY A 639 19.27 9.04 -5.03
N ALA A 640 19.14 10.33 -4.74
CA ALA A 640 19.65 11.41 -5.58
C ALA A 640 21.18 11.29 -5.79
N GLY A 641 21.60 10.75 -6.94
CA GLY A 641 23.01 10.78 -7.37
C GLY A 641 23.51 9.58 -8.19
N SER A 642 22.92 8.39 -8.09
CA SER A 642 23.43 7.19 -8.76
C SER A 642 22.47 6.65 -9.83
N ARG A 643 22.84 6.77 -11.10
CA ARG A 643 22.08 6.25 -12.25
C ARG A 643 22.67 4.92 -12.78
N ILE A 644 23.11 4.03 -11.89
CA ILE A 644 23.67 2.72 -12.25
C ILE A 644 22.53 1.69 -12.31
N VAL A 645 22.35 1.11 -13.49
CA VAL A 645 21.42 0.01 -13.77
C VAL A 645 22.07 -1.30 -13.32
N ARG A 646 21.29 -2.24 -12.77
CA ARG A 646 21.83 -3.54 -12.35
C ARG A 646 22.24 -4.40 -13.57
N PRO A 647 23.21 -5.33 -13.46
CA PRO A 647 23.58 -6.22 -14.56
C PRO A 647 22.41 -7.06 -15.11
N GLU A 648 21.46 -7.43 -14.26
CA GLU A 648 20.26 -8.21 -14.61
C GLU A 648 19.12 -7.38 -15.26
N CYS A 649 19.23 -6.05 -15.27
CA CYS A 649 18.21 -5.18 -15.84
C CYS A 649 18.30 -5.13 -17.37
N VAL A 650 17.23 -5.54 -18.05
CA VAL A 650 17.11 -5.35 -19.49
C VAL A 650 16.52 -3.96 -19.77
N CYS A 651 17.14 -3.24 -20.70
CA CYS A 651 16.59 -2.02 -21.27
C CYS A 651 16.27 -2.28 -22.75
N PRO A 652 15.09 -2.81 -23.10
CA PRO A 652 14.80 -3.14 -24.49
C PRO A 652 14.81 -1.84 -25.31
N LEU A 653 15.64 -1.77 -26.35
CA LEU A 653 15.52 -0.70 -27.34
C LEU A 653 14.42 -1.05 -28.33
N THR A 654 13.66 -0.03 -28.72
CA THR A 654 12.61 -0.09 -29.74
C THR A 654 13.01 -0.94 -30.94
N TYR A 655 12.26 -2.00 -31.25
CA TYR A 655 11.61 -2.26 -32.55
C TYR A 655 10.74 -3.51 -32.45
N GLY A 656 9.50 -3.45 -32.94
CA GLY A 656 8.78 -4.66 -33.34
C GLY A 656 9.39 -5.21 -34.64
N PRO A 657 9.40 -6.53 -34.87
CA PRO A 657 10.02 -7.11 -36.05
C PRO A 657 9.35 -6.66 -37.34
N VAL A 658 10.11 -6.70 -38.43
CA VAL A 658 9.61 -6.72 -39.80
C VAL A 658 9.72 -8.17 -40.32
N PRO A 659 8.63 -8.96 -40.31
CA PRO A 659 8.51 -10.09 -41.21
C PRO A 659 8.59 -9.56 -42.65
N ASN A 660 9.43 -10.22 -43.46
CA ASN A 660 9.77 -9.85 -44.84
C ASN A 660 8.60 -9.18 -45.61
N GLY A 661 8.71 -7.87 -45.86
CA GLY A 661 7.82 -7.13 -46.79
C GLY A 661 6.87 -6.10 -46.18
N GLY A 662 6.82 -5.91 -44.85
CA GLY A 662 5.97 -4.88 -44.23
C GLY A 662 6.57 -3.46 -44.28
N ALA A 663 5.74 -2.44 -44.56
CA ALA A 663 6.14 -1.03 -44.48
C ALA A 663 6.36 -0.57 -43.02
N ALA A 664 7.41 0.21 -42.78
CA ALA A 664 7.90 0.54 -41.42
C ALA A 664 6.99 1.48 -40.58
N GLY A 665 5.94 2.06 -41.17
CA GLY A 665 5.07 3.06 -40.53
C GLY A 665 3.68 2.55 -40.10
N SER A 666 3.50 1.24 -39.90
CA SER A 666 2.19 0.62 -39.64
C SER A 666 2.20 -0.38 -38.48
N ARG A 667 3.08 -0.19 -37.49
CA ARG A 667 3.26 -1.09 -36.34
C ARG A 667 3.57 -0.29 -35.06
N PRO A 668 3.18 -0.78 -33.88
CA PRO A 668 3.39 -0.07 -32.62
C PRO A 668 4.87 0.18 -32.28
N THR A 669 5.12 1.32 -31.63
CA THR A 669 6.40 1.73 -31.06
C THR A 669 6.36 1.58 -29.53
N LEU A 670 7.18 0.67 -28.98
CA LEU A 670 7.32 0.47 -27.54
C LEU A 670 8.31 1.50 -26.95
N ASN A 671 7.82 2.41 -26.13
CA ASN A 671 8.58 3.46 -25.47
C ASN A 671 8.92 3.03 -24.04
N TRP A 672 10.16 2.62 -23.79
CA TRP A 672 10.57 1.91 -22.58
C TRP A 672 11.06 2.81 -21.44
N LEU A 673 10.55 2.54 -20.23
CA LEU A 673 10.90 3.22 -18.98
C LEU A 673 11.20 2.20 -17.88
N ILE A 674 12.40 2.23 -17.29
CA ILE A 674 12.68 1.45 -16.07
C ILE A 674 12.18 2.23 -14.85
N LYS A 675 11.41 1.57 -13.99
CA LYS A 675 10.78 2.17 -12.81
C LYS A 675 11.00 1.33 -11.55
N ASN A 676 10.71 1.95 -10.40
CA ASN A 676 10.40 1.21 -9.18
C ASN A 676 8.88 0.98 -9.09
N VAL A 677 8.46 -0.08 -8.39
CA VAL A 677 7.03 -0.44 -8.23
C VAL A 677 6.23 0.54 -7.35
N VAL A 678 6.93 1.40 -6.60
CA VAL A 678 6.31 2.43 -5.74
C VAL A 678 5.89 3.66 -6.56
N LEU A 679 6.40 3.78 -7.79
CA LEU A 679 6.13 4.83 -8.77
C LEU A 679 6.40 6.26 -8.27
N ASP A 680 7.30 6.44 -7.29
CA ASP A 680 7.56 7.71 -6.58
C ASP A 680 8.71 8.58 -7.13
N ALA A 681 9.52 8.05 -8.03
CA ALA A 681 10.74 8.71 -8.52
C ALA A 681 10.85 8.71 -10.06
N VAL A 682 11.77 9.53 -10.58
CA VAL A 682 12.09 9.63 -12.02
C VAL A 682 12.44 8.26 -12.61
N GLY A 683 11.76 7.89 -13.71
CA GLY A 683 12.06 6.67 -14.46
C GLY A 683 13.22 6.86 -15.44
N LEU A 684 13.91 5.77 -15.77
CA LEU A 684 15.02 5.78 -16.71
C LEU A 684 14.53 5.42 -18.13
N ASP A 685 14.55 6.40 -19.05
CA ASP A 685 14.32 6.13 -20.48
C ASP A 685 15.51 5.32 -21.03
N CYS A 686 15.23 4.14 -21.59
CA CYS A 686 16.26 3.22 -22.06
C CYS A 686 17.08 3.76 -23.24
N ARG A 687 16.51 4.63 -24.08
CA ARG A 687 17.24 5.27 -25.19
C ARG A 687 18.18 6.33 -24.64
N GLU A 688 17.75 7.13 -23.65
CA GLU A 688 18.66 8.05 -22.95
C GLU A 688 19.80 7.25 -22.30
N TYR A 689 19.49 6.13 -21.65
CA TYR A 689 20.50 5.29 -20.99
C TYR A 689 21.57 4.78 -21.97
N CYS A 690 21.15 4.19 -23.09
CA CYS A 690 22.05 3.65 -24.11
C CYS A 690 22.89 4.69 -24.88
N THR A 691 22.64 5.99 -24.70
CA THR A 691 23.48 7.07 -25.29
C THR A 691 24.53 7.61 -24.34
N ARG A 692 24.64 7.09 -23.10
CA ARG A 692 25.59 7.61 -22.11
C ARG A 692 27.02 7.15 -22.38
N PRO A 693 28.03 8.03 -22.20
CA PRO A 693 29.43 7.63 -22.24
C PRO A 693 29.71 6.47 -21.28
N GLY A 694 30.38 5.43 -21.77
CA GLY A 694 30.70 4.22 -21.01
C GLY A 694 29.58 3.16 -20.95
N VAL A 695 28.39 3.42 -21.49
CA VAL A 695 27.33 2.41 -21.65
C VAL A 695 27.41 1.83 -23.06
N ASN A 696 27.74 0.54 -23.20
CA ASN A 696 27.78 -0.13 -24.50
C ASN A 696 26.51 -0.96 -24.75
N CYS A 697 25.54 -0.36 -25.43
CA CYS A 697 24.36 -1.07 -25.88
C CYS A 697 24.60 -1.76 -27.25
N THR A 698 25.11 -3.01 -27.24
CA THR A 698 25.15 -3.93 -28.42
C THR A 698 23.86 -4.71 -28.65
N ALA A 699 23.22 -4.51 -29.82
CA ALA A 699 22.12 -5.36 -30.26
C ALA A 699 22.63 -6.77 -30.64
N PRO A 700 21.81 -7.83 -30.58
CA PRO A 700 22.29 -9.18 -30.80
C PRO A 700 22.47 -9.46 -32.30
N ALA A 701 23.29 -10.46 -32.61
CA ALA A 701 23.76 -10.76 -33.97
C ALA A 701 22.70 -11.39 -34.88
N GLY A 702 21.66 -10.63 -35.25
CA GLY A 702 20.58 -11.11 -36.13
C GLY A 702 19.64 -10.03 -36.70
N GLY A 703 19.64 -8.81 -36.15
CA GLY A 703 19.01 -7.63 -36.77
C GLY A 703 17.48 -7.61 -36.88
N ASN A 704 16.79 -8.70 -36.53
CA ASN A 704 15.32 -8.79 -36.54
C ASN A 704 14.81 -9.21 -35.17
N VAL A 705 13.95 -8.41 -34.56
CA VAL A 705 13.33 -8.66 -33.23
C VAL A 705 12.18 -9.68 -33.35
N ASN A 706 12.39 -10.77 -34.10
CA ASN A 706 11.35 -11.74 -34.42
C ASN A 706 10.99 -12.56 -33.20
N LEU A 707 9.89 -12.15 -32.53
CA LEU A 707 9.22 -12.88 -31.46
C LEU A 707 10.18 -13.22 -30.31
N CYS A 708 10.22 -12.36 -29.28
CA CYS A 708 10.71 -12.82 -27.99
C CYS A 708 9.81 -14.00 -27.57
N VAL A 709 10.43 -15.17 -27.56
CA VAL A 709 9.91 -16.47 -27.19
C VAL A 709 11.09 -17.15 -26.53
N LYS A 710 11.06 -17.28 -25.21
CA LYS A 710 12.04 -18.03 -24.44
C LYS A 710 12.03 -19.48 -24.92
N ASN A 711 13.23 -20.07 -25.09
CA ASN A 711 13.54 -21.51 -25.34
C ASN A 711 14.16 -21.93 -26.70
N THR A 712 14.87 -21.05 -27.43
CA THR A 712 15.88 -21.52 -28.40
C THR A 712 17.24 -20.84 -28.18
N PRO A 713 18.38 -21.54 -28.40
CA PRO A 713 19.73 -20.96 -28.30
C PRO A 713 20.00 -19.80 -29.27
N ASP A 714 19.16 -19.66 -30.31
CA ASP A 714 19.34 -18.73 -31.42
C ASP A 714 18.39 -17.51 -31.37
N ASN A 715 17.61 -17.32 -30.30
CA ASN A 715 16.68 -16.19 -30.20
C ASN A 715 17.36 -14.91 -29.67
N LEU A 716 17.11 -13.78 -30.36
CA LEU A 716 17.99 -12.61 -30.38
C LEU A 716 17.21 -11.30 -30.15
N CYS A 717 16.52 -11.19 -29.02
CA CYS A 717 16.06 -9.90 -28.50
C CYS A 717 17.22 -9.16 -27.75
N PRO A 718 17.36 -7.81 -27.83
CA PRO A 718 18.53 -7.07 -27.33
C PRO A 718 18.94 -7.25 -25.86
N LEU A 719 19.84 -8.22 -25.62
CA LEU A 719 20.65 -8.34 -24.41
C LEU A 719 21.73 -7.27 -24.37
N TYR A 720 21.37 -6.09 -23.86
CA TYR A 720 22.34 -5.07 -23.50
C TYR A 720 22.97 -5.39 -22.15
N ASN A 721 24.04 -6.20 -22.18
CA ASN A 721 24.89 -6.45 -21.02
C ASN A 721 25.46 -5.12 -20.49
N VAL A 722 24.93 -4.63 -19.36
CA VAL A 722 25.42 -3.41 -18.70
C VAL A 722 26.76 -3.71 -18.02
N THR A 723 27.83 -3.62 -18.80
CA THR A 723 29.20 -3.62 -18.29
C THR A 723 29.64 -2.18 -18.04
N VAL A 724 29.71 -1.78 -16.78
CA VAL A 724 30.40 -0.55 -16.36
C VAL A 724 31.89 -0.84 -16.41
N ALA A 725 32.65 -0.02 -17.14
CA ALA A 725 34.11 -0.10 -17.24
C ALA A 725 34.82 0.54 -16.03
#